data_AF-A0A9D7XEH6-F1
#
_entry.id   AF-A0A9D7XEH6-F1
#
_cell.length_a   1.000
_cell.length_b   1.000
_cell.length_c   1.000
_cell.angle_alpha   90.00
_cell.angle_beta   90.00
_cell.angle_gamma   90.00
#
_symmetry.space_group_name_H-M   'P 1'
#
loop_
_entity.id
_entity.type
_entity.pdbx_description
1 polymer ?
#
loop_
_entity_poly.entity_id
_entity_poly.type
_entity_poly.pdbx_seq_one_letter_code
_entity_poly.pdbx_strand_id
1 'polypeptide(L)'
;MTIADIRRQFPILERQIHGKPLIYFDSANTAQKPLAVIDAVDDFYRRHNANVARAVHTLSEEATTLYEAARERIAAFIGAGAAREVVLTSGTTMSINLVALGFLRGRIKAGDEIVVSQMEHHANIVPWQLLCAQTGAILRVAPILDDGSLDVDGLLTLLNEHTRLVGLTHVSNVLGTINPIARIAVQTRSRGIPLLVDGSQAVPHFPVNVVELGCDFYVFTGHKLFGPTGTGALWGRYELLESMQPVIGGGEMIESVSFDGTVYAPPPRRFEAGTPNIAGFVGLAAAIAWLQTQDQIALRAHEDALGERLRAGLSSVPGLRFIGSASDRVPVVSFTIEHAHATDLAVLLDLEGIAVRSGQHCAHPLLQRFGVGATARASLAFYNTSDEVDRFLVALDKVRGMLAAARNAGLIGEMGRPHDGERPLGSSGPRPALRGKSCLVAPRASAKLRGSFFDPGCPSMRKPAVNIAVQAARRAGTIIQRSIHRADAIAVTEKSQYDFVTDADKLAEQEIIREIRKAYPEHAIWGEESGRIGNSRYVWVIDPIDGTSNFMRGNPHCSVSIAMMEDGVIQHGVVYDPMRDEIFYASKGAGAYLNDRRIRVSPRLGLPGALIATGFPFRQRARFATQMRIVKSLLEDAEDLRRTGSAALDLAYVACGRLDGYFEYGLMPWDMAAGALLVREAGGVVLDFDGGETWFDHGNLLAGNIKVAAAMVARIKPLAGKRKVAAGPDEAA
;
A
#
# COMPACT_ATOMS: atom_id res chain seq x y z
N MET A 1 38.26 8.28 5.28
CA MET A 1 37.76 8.72 3.96
C MET A 1 36.95 9.99 4.15
N THR A 2 36.94 10.91 3.18
CA THR A 2 36.03 12.05 3.24
C THR A 2 34.60 11.61 2.93
N ILE A 3 33.59 12.41 3.31
CA ILE A 3 32.18 12.13 2.95
C ILE A 3 32.01 12.05 1.43
N ALA A 4 32.76 12.85 0.66
CA ALA A 4 32.73 12.78 -0.80
C ALA A 4 33.23 11.43 -1.33
N ASP A 5 34.26 10.85 -0.71
CA ASP A 5 34.78 9.52 -1.08
C ASP A 5 33.78 8.41 -0.75
N ILE A 6 33.09 8.51 0.38
CA ILE A 6 32.02 7.58 0.77
C ILE A 6 30.86 7.70 -0.20
N ARG A 7 30.43 8.92 -0.52
CA ARG A 7 29.28 9.16 -1.39
C ARG A 7 29.48 8.62 -2.81
N ARG A 8 30.69 8.68 -3.36
CA ARG A 8 31.03 8.08 -4.68
C ARG A 8 30.87 6.55 -4.73
N GLN A 9 30.83 5.89 -3.57
CA GLN A 9 30.57 4.45 -3.52
C GLN A 9 29.09 4.12 -3.68
N PHE A 10 28.19 5.09 -3.70
CA PHE A 10 26.75 4.90 -3.90
C PHE A 10 26.35 5.37 -5.31
N PRO A 11 26.43 4.50 -6.33
CA PRO A 11 26.30 4.91 -7.74
C PRO A 11 24.94 5.56 -8.06
N ILE A 12 23.88 5.18 -7.34
CA ILE A 12 22.55 5.75 -7.55
C ILE A 12 22.48 7.25 -7.22
N LEU A 13 23.37 7.77 -6.38
CA LEU A 13 23.40 9.19 -5.98
C LEU A 13 23.93 10.11 -7.10
N GLU A 14 24.50 9.55 -8.17
CA GLU A 14 24.92 10.30 -9.36
C GLU A 14 23.80 10.49 -10.39
N ARG A 15 22.64 9.84 -10.17
CA ARG A 15 21.50 9.96 -11.08
C ARG A 15 20.94 11.37 -11.13
N GLN A 16 20.39 11.71 -12.28
CA GLN A 16 19.53 12.87 -12.45
C GLN A 16 18.06 12.46 -12.48
N ILE A 17 17.21 13.24 -11.81
CA ILE A 17 15.76 13.10 -11.77
C ILE A 17 15.16 14.40 -12.31
N HIS A 18 14.31 14.29 -13.33
CA HIS A 18 13.76 15.45 -14.07
C HIS A 18 14.84 16.45 -14.53
N GLY A 19 15.99 15.94 -14.97
CA GLY A 19 17.13 16.75 -15.43
C GLY A 19 17.91 17.45 -14.31
N LYS A 20 17.66 17.14 -13.04
CA LYS A 20 18.33 17.74 -11.87
C LYS A 20 19.09 16.68 -11.08
N PRO A 21 20.23 17.00 -10.45
CA PRO A 21 20.95 16.05 -9.58
C PRO A 21 20.06 15.55 -8.44
N LEU A 22 20.04 14.24 -8.20
CA LEU A 22 19.27 13.62 -7.12
C LEU A 22 19.73 14.12 -5.74
N ILE A 23 18.77 14.58 -4.94
CA ILE A 23 18.90 14.76 -3.49
C ILE A 23 17.99 13.73 -2.82
N TYR A 24 18.58 12.72 -2.19
CA TYR A 24 17.82 11.61 -1.60
C TYR A 24 17.69 11.77 -0.08
N PHE A 25 16.56 12.30 0.38
CA PHE A 25 16.19 12.50 1.79
C PHE A 25 15.06 11.54 2.23
N ASP A 26 15.08 10.29 1.77
CA ASP A 26 14.15 9.23 2.19
C ASP A 26 14.86 7.97 2.72
N SER A 27 16.03 8.14 3.36
CA SER A 27 16.82 7.03 3.90
C SER A 27 16.10 6.22 4.98
N ALA A 28 15.19 6.84 5.75
CA ALA A 28 14.38 6.14 6.75
C ALA A 28 13.29 5.24 6.14
N ASN A 29 12.98 5.39 4.85
CA ASN A 29 12.20 4.40 4.10
C ASN A 29 13.10 3.27 3.65
N THR A 30 14.14 3.58 2.87
CA THR A 30 15.20 2.62 2.49
C THR A 30 16.48 3.39 2.19
N ALA A 31 17.62 2.88 2.66
CA ALA A 31 18.91 3.51 2.40
C ALA A 31 19.47 3.07 1.04
N GLN A 32 20.36 3.85 0.43
CA GLN A 32 21.03 3.45 -0.81
C GLN A 32 22.14 2.42 -0.57
N LYS A 33 22.65 1.79 -1.63
CA LYS A 33 23.57 0.65 -1.54
C LYS A 33 24.97 1.05 -2.03
N PRO A 34 26.04 0.79 -1.25
CA PRO A 34 27.39 0.99 -1.73
C PRO A 34 27.78 -0.09 -2.75
N LEU A 35 28.76 0.19 -3.60
CA LEU A 35 29.27 -0.75 -4.61
C LEU A 35 29.66 -2.10 -3.99
N ALA A 36 30.30 -2.10 -2.82
CA ALA A 36 30.67 -3.32 -2.11
C ALA A 36 29.50 -4.30 -1.90
N VAL A 37 28.27 -3.79 -1.71
CA VAL A 37 27.06 -4.62 -1.56
C VAL A 37 26.58 -5.13 -2.91
N ILE A 38 26.58 -4.26 -3.92
CA ILE A 38 26.14 -4.59 -5.29
C ILE A 38 27.07 -5.67 -5.86
N ASP A 39 28.37 -5.47 -5.73
CA ASP A 39 29.40 -6.38 -6.22
C ASP A 39 29.37 -7.72 -5.50
N ALA A 40 29.13 -7.75 -4.19
CA ALA A 40 29.00 -9.00 -3.44
C ALA A 40 27.79 -9.85 -3.90
N VAL A 41 26.67 -9.20 -4.22
CA VAL A 41 25.48 -9.90 -4.74
C VAL A 41 25.71 -10.37 -6.17
N ASP A 42 26.28 -9.54 -7.05
CA ASP A 42 26.61 -9.92 -8.43
C ASP A 42 27.62 -11.09 -8.44
N ASP A 43 28.67 -11.01 -7.62
CA ASP A 43 29.68 -12.05 -7.48
C ASP A 43 29.06 -13.39 -7.05
N PHE A 44 28.25 -13.36 -5.98
CA PHE A 44 27.58 -14.57 -5.50
C PHE A 44 26.82 -15.28 -6.62
N TYR A 45 26.04 -14.55 -7.42
CA TYR A 45 25.28 -15.15 -8.51
C TYR A 45 26.15 -15.64 -9.67
N ARG A 46 27.26 -14.97 -9.97
CA ARG A 46 28.16 -15.36 -11.06
C ARG A 46 29.07 -16.54 -10.72
N ARG A 47 29.50 -16.66 -9.46
CA ARG A 47 30.60 -17.57 -9.08
C ARG A 47 30.23 -18.59 -8.01
N HIS A 48 29.29 -18.29 -7.11
CA HIS A 48 29.09 -19.09 -5.88
C HIS A 48 27.66 -19.64 -5.70
N ASN A 49 26.73 -19.36 -6.63
CA ASN A 49 25.32 -19.72 -6.44
C ASN A 49 25.10 -21.25 -6.39
N ALA A 50 24.68 -21.71 -5.21
CA ALA A 50 24.09 -23.03 -4.97
C ALA A 50 23.15 -22.94 -3.75
N ASN A 51 22.37 -24.00 -3.52
CA ASN A 51 21.57 -24.11 -2.31
C ASN A 51 22.49 -24.46 -1.11
N VAL A 52 22.11 -24.03 0.09
CA VAL A 52 22.89 -24.29 1.32
C VAL A 52 22.51 -25.64 1.94
N ALA A 53 23.42 -26.21 2.75
CA ALA A 53 23.21 -27.35 3.66
C ALA A 53 22.71 -28.69 3.04
N ARG A 54 22.53 -28.79 1.71
CA ARG A 54 21.95 -29.98 1.06
C ARG A 54 22.92 -30.82 0.24
N ALA A 55 24.03 -30.27 -0.22
CA ALA A 55 24.92 -30.95 -1.16
C ALA A 55 26.40 -30.83 -0.76
N VAL A 56 27.17 -31.84 -1.14
CA VAL A 56 28.62 -32.01 -0.86
C VAL A 56 29.51 -31.54 -2.02
N HIS A 57 28.97 -30.78 -2.97
CA HIS A 57 29.77 -30.21 -4.07
C HIS A 57 30.29 -28.83 -3.69
N THR A 58 31.42 -28.43 -4.29
CA THR A 58 32.16 -27.19 -3.99
C THR A 58 31.26 -25.95 -3.91
N LEU A 59 30.40 -25.71 -4.90
CA LEU A 59 29.51 -24.53 -4.89
C LEU A 59 28.54 -24.49 -3.69
N SER A 60 28.07 -25.65 -3.21
CA SER A 60 27.17 -25.74 -2.05
C SER A 60 27.94 -25.44 -0.75
N GLU A 61 29.18 -25.91 -0.64
CA GLU A 61 30.07 -25.58 0.49
C GLU A 61 30.42 -24.08 0.51
N GLU A 62 30.76 -23.50 -0.64
CA GLU A 62 31.04 -22.07 -0.78
C GLU A 62 29.81 -21.22 -0.41
N ALA A 63 28.64 -21.54 -0.98
CA ALA A 63 27.39 -20.83 -0.66
C ALA A 63 27.02 -20.93 0.83
N THR A 64 27.19 -22.12 1.42
CA THR A 64 26.93 -22.35 2.86
C THR A 64 27.89 -21.55 3.72
N THR A 65 29.18 -21.55 3.36
CA THR A 65 30.21 -20.77 4.09
C THR A 65 29.90 -19.28 4.06
N LEU A 66 29.54 -18.73 2.90
CA LEU A 66 29.18 -17.32 2.76
C LEU A 66 27.91 -16.96 3.53
N TYR A 67 26.91 -17.83 3.52
CA TYR A 67 25.66 -17.64 4.26
C TYR A 67 25.86 -17.65 5.77
N GLU A 68 26.60 -18.63 6.32
CA GLU A 68 26.85 -18.70 7.75
C GLU A 68 27.82 -17.59 8.22
N ALA A 69 28.81 -17.21 7.40
CA ALA A 69 29.64 -16.05 7.67
C ALA A 69 28.83 -14.74 7.75
N ALA A 70 27.71 -14.62 7.01
CA ALA A 70 26.80 -13.50 7.15
C ALA A 70 26.13 -13.47 8.53
N ARG A 71 25.71 -14.63 9.04
CA ARG A 71 25.13 -14.76 10.39
C ARG A 71 26.12 -14.37 11.47
N GLU A 72 27.35 -14.87 11.39
CA GLU A 72 28.44 -14.51 12.32
C GLU A 72 28.71 -13.01 12.31
N ARG A 73 28.76 -12.40 11.11
CA ARG A 73 28.95 -10.96 10.95
C ARG A 73 27.82 -10.16 11.60
N ILE A 74 26.57 -10.57 11.39
CA ILE A 74 25.40 -9.93 11.98
C ILE A 74 25.46 -10.02 13.51
N ALA A 75 25.80 -11.18 14.05
CA ALA A 75 25.93 -11.39 15.49
C ALA A 75 27.01 -10.47 16.09
N ALA A 76 28.20 -10.43 15.48
CA ALA A 76 29.28 -9.55 15.93
C ALA A 76 28.91 -8.06 15.81
N PHE A 77 28.22 -7.67 14.74
CA PHE A 77 27.81 -6.28 14.49
C PHE A 77 26.89 -5.71 15.57
N ILE A 78 25.99 -6.54 16.11
CA ILE A 78 25.07 -6.13 17.17
C ILE A 78 25.57 -6.49 18.58
N GLY A 79 26.81 -6.99 18.72
CA GLY A 79 27.38 -7.40 20.01
C GLY A 79 26.71 -8.64 20.64
N ALA A 80 26.11 -9.52 19.83
CA ALA A 80 25.53 -10.77 20.33
C ALA A 80 26.61 -11.74 20.83
N GLY A 81 26.27 -12.58 21.81
CA GLY A 81 27.21 -13.52 22.41
C GLY A 81 27.56 -14.70 21.49
N ALA A 82 26.63 -15.09 20.60
CA ALA A 82 26.87 -16.16 19.63
C ALA A 82 25.99 -16.04 18.37
N ALA A 83 26.50 -16.51 17.23
CA ALA A 83 25.74 -16.55 15.98
C ALA A 83 24.45 -17.38 16.04
N ARG A 84 24.40 -18.40 16.91
CA ARG A 84 23.20 -19.23 17.14
C ARG A 84 22.02 -18.47 17.77
N GLU A 85 22.27 -17.25 18.27
CA GLU A 85 21.23 -16.35 18.80
C GLU A 85 20.60 -15.48 17.70
N VAL A 86 21.07 -15.59 16.46
CA VAL A 86 20.62 -14.77 15.33
C VAL A 86 19.87 -15.64 14.33
N VAL A 87 18.57 -15.35 14.20
CA VAL A 87 17.69 -15.87 13.15
C VAL A 87 17.66 -14.89 11.99
N LEU A 88 17.91 -15.39 10.79
CA LEU A 88 17.89 -14.65 9.54
C LEU A 88 16.47 -14.63 8.98
N THR A 89 15.92 -13.43 8.74
CA THR A 89 14.52 -13.24 8.33
C THR A 89 14.42 -12.34 7.10
N SER A 90 13.22 -12.19 6.52
CA SER A 90 13.01 -11.26 5.41
C SER A 90 13.00 -9.78 5.83
N GLY A 91 13.04 -9.48 7.14
CA GLY A 91 12.97 -8.13 7.68
C GLY A 91 12.38 -8.09 9.09
N THR A 92 12.45 -6.91 9.71
CA THR A 92 11.89 -6.63 11.05
C THR A 92 10.46 -7.12 11.22
N THR A 93 9.59 -6.91 10.23
CA THR A 93 8.19 -7.34 10.28
C THR A 93 8.06 -8.85 10.47
N MET A 94 8.85 -9.65 9.75
CA MET A 94 8.86 -11.10 9.92
C MET A 94 9.43 -11.47 11.30
N SER A 95 10.52 -10.84 11.72
CA SER A 95 11.14 -11.06 13.03
C SER A 95 10.16 -10.85 14.20
N ILE A 96 9.39 -9.76 14.18
CA ILE A 96 8.39 -9.48 15.23
C ILE A 96 7.26 -10.51 15.20
N ASN A 97 6.80 -10.92 14.02
CA ASN A 97 5.79 -11.98 13.91
C ASN A 97 6.30 -13.33 14.43
N LEU A 98 7.58 -13.66 14.22
CA LEU A 98 8.20 -14.86 14.78
C LEU A 98 8.16 -14.84 16.31
N VAL A 99 8.45 -13.69 16.95
CA VAL A 99 8.33 -13.57 18.41
C VAL A 99 6.86 -13.65 18.85
N ALA A 100 5.96 -12.93 18.18
CA ALA A 100 4.54 -12.96 18.53
C ALA A 100 3.95 -14.39 18.48
N LEU A 101 4.27 -15.16 17.43
CA LEU A 101 3.72 -16.49 17.21
C LEU A 101 4.53 -17.60 17.90
N GLY A 102 5.86 -17.58 17.80
CA GLY A 102 6.73 -18.63 18.33
C GLY A 102 6.98 -18.50 19.83
N PHE A 103 7.10 -17.27 20.34
CA PHE A 103 7.32 -17.02 21.77
C PHE A 103 6.00 -16.80 22.50
N LEU A 104 5.22 -15.79 22.11
CA LEU A 104 4.18 -15.31 23.00
C LEU A 104 2.86 -16.10 22.89
N ARG A 105 2.51 -16.63 21.70
CA ARG A 105 1.21 -17.27 21.42
C ARG A 105 0.82 -18.41 22.36
N GLY A 106 1.78 -19.24 22.75
CA GLY A 106 1.56 -20.36 23.69
C GLY A 106 1.67 -19.97 25.16
N ARG A 107 2.11 -18.74 25.46
CA ARG A 107 2.38 -18.24 26.82
C ARG A 107 1.36 -17.21 27.31
N ILE A 108 0.60 -16.62 26.39
CA ILE A 108 -0.33 -15.53 26.69
C ILE A 108 -1.78 -16.04 26.75
N LYS A 109 -2.54 -15.57 27.74
CA LYS A 109 -3.96 -15.90 27.94
C LYS A 109 -4.85 -14.64 27.99
N ALA A 110 -6.16 -14.85 28.05
CA ALA A 110 -7.11 -13.75 28.16
C ALA A 110 -6.82 -12.90 29.41
N GLY A 111 -6.86 -11.58 29.25
CA GLY A 111 -6.54 -10.62 30.33
C GLY A 111 -5.04 -10.35 30.55
N ASP A 112 -4.13 -11.14 29.97
CA ASP A 112 -2.71 -10.77 29.96
C ASP A 112 -2.47 -9.55 29.04
N GLU A 113 -1.36 -8.86 29.25
CA GLU A 113 -1.08 -7.58 28.61
C GLU A 113 0.21 -7.59 27.79
N ILE A 114 0.15 -6.92 26.64
CA ILE A 114 1.31 -6.55 25.82
C ILE A 114 1.41 -5.04 25.84
N VAL A 115 2.57 -4.49 26.17
CA VAL A 115 2.77 -3.04 26.24
C VAL A 115 3.61 -2.57 25.05
N VAL A 116 3.14 -1.58 24.32
CA VAL A 116 3.86 -0.91 23.23
C VAL A 116 3.81 0.60 23.39
N SER A 117 4.65 1.38 22.70
CA SER A 117 4.56 2.85 22.74
C SER A 117 3.57 3.43 21.72
N GLN A 118 3.16 4.69 21.89
CA GLN A 118 2.39 5.43 20.86
C GLN A 118 3.20 5.69 19.57
N MET A 119 4.53 5.59 19.61
CA MET A 119 5.42 5.91 18.50
C MET A 119 5.88 4.69 17.70
N GLU A 120 5.30 3.52 17.94
CA GLU A 120 5.65 2.30 17.20
C GLU A 120 5.30 2.40 15.71
N HIS A 121 6.19 1.82 14.89
CA HIS A 121 5.87 1.47 13.53
C HIS A 121 4.85 0.33 13.52
N HIS A 122 3.98 0.24 12.50
CA HIS A 122 2.94 -0.79 12.39
C HIS A 122 3.45 -2.22 12.52
N ALA A 123 4.68 -2.48 12.07
CA ALA A 123 5.34 -3.77 12.25
C ALA A 123 5.45 -4.21 13.72
N ASN A 124 5.55 -3.26 14.65
CA ASN A 124 5.56 -3.47 16.10
C ASN A 124 4.22 -3.13 16.78
N ILE A 125 3.11 -3.14 16.02
CA ILE A 125 1.74 -2.97 16.55
C ILE A 125 0.85 -4.14 16.10
N VAL A 126 0.77 -4.35 14.79
CA VAL A 126 -0.21 -5.26 14.17
C VAL A 126 -0.03 -6.72 14.62
N PRO A 127 1.19 -7.28 14.74
CA PRO A 127 1.37 -8.65 15.23
C PRO A 127 0.77 -8.85 16.62
N TRP A 128 0.95 -7.87 17.51
CA TRP A 128 0.40 -7.90 18.86
C TRP A 128 -1.13 -7.78 18.86
N GLN A 129 -1.70 -6.92 18.03
CA GLN A 129 -3.16 -6.82 17.88
C GLN A 129 -3.80 -8.12 17.35
N LEU A 130 -3.14 -8.77 16.38
CA LEU A 130 -3.59 -10.06 15.87
C LEU A 130 -3.56 -11.12 16.98
N LEU A 131 -2.50 -11.15 17.77
CA LEU A 131 -2.35 -12.07 18.89
C LEU A 131 -3.40 -11.81 19.99
N CYS A 132 -3.54 -10.56 20.46
CA CYS A 132 -4.57 -10.15 21.42
C CYS A 132 -5.97 -10.56 20.98
N ALA A 133 -6.28 -10.39 19.70
CA ALA A 133 -7.57 -10.78 19.15
C ALA A 133 -7.81 -12.30 19.09
N GLN A 134 -6.75 -13.13 19.08
CA GLN A 134 -6.86 -14.58 19.12
C GLN A 134 -6.92 -15.13 20.54
N THR A 135 -6.28 -14.48 21.51
CA THR A 135 -6.09 -15.01 22.87
C THR A 135 -6.93 -14.30 23.92
N GLY A 136 -7.53 -13.15 23.60
CA GLY A 136 -8.21 -12.29 24.58
C GLY A 136 -7.26 -11.44 25.42
N ALA A 137 -5.96 -11.41 25.09
CA ALA A 137 -5.01 -10.50 25.71
C ALA A 137 -5.29 -9.05 25.32
N ILE A 138 -4.72 -8.11 26.07
CA ILE A 138 -4.96 -6.67 25.95
C ILE A 138 -3.68 -5.99 25.47
N LEU A 139 -3.80 -5.13 24.46
CA LEU A 139 -2.72 -4.25 24.04
C LEU A 139 -2.81 -2.95 24.85
N ARG A 140 -1.81 -2.69 25.70
CA ARG A 140 -1.65 -1.45 26.46
C ARG A 140 -0.67 -0.54 25.72
N VAL A 141 -0.92 0.76 25.74
CA VAL A 141 -0.15 1.74 24.97
C VAL A 141 0.50 2.76 25.91
N ALA A 142 1.82 2.77 25.96
CA ALA A 142 2.62 3.73 26.70
C ALA A 142 2.61 5.09 26.00
N PRO A 143 2.33 6.18 26.75
CA PRO A 143 2.24 7.51 26.18
C PRO A 143 3.60 8.06 25.75
N ILE A 144 3.56 9.11 24.95
CA ILE A 144 4.71 9.97 24.65
C ILE A 144 4.41 11.39 25.13
N LEU A 145 5.47 12.11 25.48
CA LEU A 145 5.40 13.54 25.82
C LEU A 145 5.14 14.37 24.56
N ASP A 146 4.77 15.64 24.74
CA ASP A 146 4.44 16.54 23.62
C ASP A 146 5.62 16.87 22.72
N ASP A 147 6.85 16.81 23.26
CA ASP A 147 8.08 16.90 22.47
C ASP A 147 8.35 15.61 21.67
N GLY A 148 7.55 14.55 21.83
CA GLY A 148 7.73 13.29 21.15
C GLY A 148 8.77 12.36 21.79
N SER A 149 9.27 12.65 23.00
CA SER A 149 10.03 11.67 23.77
C SER A 149 9.11 10.63 24.42
N LEU A 150 9.60 9.40 24.63
CA LEU A 150 8.85 8.40 25.36
C LEU A 150 8.63 8.84 26.82
N ASP A 151 7.39 8.75 27.31
CA ASP A 151 7.10 8.92 28.74
C ASP A 151 7.47 7.61 29.46
N VAL A 152 8.71 7.56 29.95
CA VAL A 152 9.26 6.37 30.62
C VAL A 152 8.49 6.07 31.91
N ASP A 153 8.11 7.09 32.69
CA ASP A 153 7.41 6.87 33.96
C ASP A 153 5.97 6.40 33.71
N GLY A 154 5.32 6.95 32.67
CA GLY A 154 4.03 6.47 32.17
C GLY A 154 4.10 5.02 31.69
N LEU A 155 5.15 4.63 30.94
CA LEU A 155 5.41 3.23 30.56
C LEU A 155 5.53 2.32 31.80
N LEU A 156 6.35 2.71 32.78
CA LEU A 156 6.62 1.89 33.97
C LEU A 156 5.38 1.71 34.85
N THR A 157 4.47 2.69 34.87
CA THR A 157 3.18 2.63 35.56
C THR A 157 2.22 1.62 34.92
N LEU A 158 2.36 1.35 33.61
CA LEU A 158 1.56 0.32 32.93
C LEU A 158 2.01 -1.10 33.28
N LEU A 159 3.28 -1.30 33.66
CA LEU A 159 3.83 -2.63 33.91
C LEU A 159 3.27 -3.23 35.20
N ASN A 160 2.68 -4.41 35.09
CA ASN A 160 2.06 -5.13 36.20
C ASN A 160 2.21 -6.65 36.03
N GLU A 161 1.63 -7.43 36.93
CA GLU A 161 1.67 -8.90 36.96
C GLU A 161 0.99 -9.58 35.76
N HIS A 162 0.16 -8.86 35.00
CA HIS A 162 -0.46 -9.33 33.77
C HIS A 162 0.40 -9.03 32.53
N THR A 163 1.41 -8.17 32.63
CA THR A 163 2.29 -7.86 31.50
C THR A 163 3.14 -9.08 31.13
N ARG A 164 3.11 -9.46 29.85
CA ARG A 164 3.85 -10.62 29.31
C ARG A 164 4.95 -10.25 28.32
N LEU A 165 4.89 -9.06 27.75
CA LEU A 165 5.91 -8.54 26.83
C LEU A 165 5.81 -7.02 26.74
N VAL A 166 6.97 -6.36 26.65
CA VAL A 166 7.10 -4.95 26.25
C VAL A 166 7.75 -4.91 24.86
N GLY A 167 7.13 -4.25 23.90
CA GLY A 167 7.64 -4.05 22.54
C GLY A 167 7.87 -2.57 22.27
N LEU A 168 9.12 -2.16 22.07
CA LEU A 168 9.48 -0.74 21.88
C LEU A 168 10.37 -0.53 20.67
N THR A 169 10.16 0.57 19.97
CA THR A 169 11.13 1.06 18.99
C THR A 169 12.36 1.62 19.70
N HIS A 170 13.56 1.31 19.20
CA HIS A 170 14.79 1.95 19.66
C HIS A 170 14.86 3.39 19.15
N VAL A 171 14.45 3.61 17.89
CA VAL A 171 14.44 4.91 17.24
C VAL A 171 13.18 5.09 16.41
N SER A 172 12.40 6.13 16.69
CA SER A 172 11.17 6.41 15.95
C SER A 172 11.45 6.74 14.47
N ASN A 173 10.77 6.06 13.55
CA ASN A 173 10.89 6.32 12.11
C ASN A 173 10.23 7.63 11.65
N VAL A 174 9.49 8.30 12.53
CA VAL A 174 8.80 9.56 12.24
C VAL A 174 9.46 10.71 12.98
N LEU A 175 9.72 10.55 14.28
CA LEU A 175 10.21 11.63 15.15
C LEU A 175 11.74 11.73 15.17
N GLY A 176 12.43 10.65 14.82
CA GLY A 176 13.87 10.49 15.03
C GLY A 176 14.26 10.23 16.49
N THR A 177 13.34 10.33 17.45
CA THR A 177 13.57 10.14 18.89
C THR A 177 14.30 8.83 19.17
N ILE A 178 15.41 8.91 19.92
CA ILE A 178 16.14 7.76 20.46
C ILE A 178 15.58 7.43 21.84
N ASN A 179 15.07 6.22 22.04
CA ASN A 179 14.47 5.78 23.29
C ASN A 179 15.52 5.20 24.25
N PRO A 180 15.41 5.43 25.57
CA PRO A 180 16.39 4.98 26.56
C PRO A 180 16.22 3.48 26.90
N ILE A 181 16.49 2.60 25.92
CA ILE A 181 16.24 1.15 26.00
C ILE A 181 16.94 0.51 27.20
N ALA A 182 18.21 0.82 27.46
CA ALA A 182 18.96 0.23 28.58
C ALA A 182 18.30 0.51 29.95
N ARG A 183 17.79 1.73 30.15
CA ARG A 183 17.06 2.10 31.38
C ARG A 183 15.77 1.29 31.52
N ILE A 184 15.05 1.07 30.42
CA ILE A 184 13.80 0.32 30.39
C ILE A 184 14.07 -1.17 30.63
N ALA A 185 15.12 -1.71 30.01
CA ALA A 185 15.54 -3.10 30.16
C ALA A 185 15.81 -3.50 31.61
N VAL A 186 16.45 -2.62 32.40
CA VAL A 186 16.64 -2.84 33.85
C VAL A 186 15.29 -3.04 34.55
N GLN A 187 14.30 -2.21 34.23
CA GLN A 187 13.00 -2.24 34.87
C GLN A 187 12.18 -3.47 34.44
N THR A 188 12.14 -3.79 33.15
CA THR A 188 11.40 -4.96 32.65
C THR A 188 12.03 -6.27 33.17
N ARG A 189 13.36 -6.36 33.18
CA ARG A 189 14.10 -7.52 33.70
C ARG A 189 13.85 -7.74 35.19
N SER A 190 13.83 -6.69 36.01
CA SER A 190 13.55 -6.79 37.45
C SER A 190 12.16 -7.38 37.75
N ARG A 191 11.24 -7.32 36.78
CA ARG A 191 9.87 -7.85 36.86
C ARG A 191 9.68 -9.15 36.07
N GLY A 192 10.74 -9.69 35.48
CA GLY A 192 10.67 -10.89 34.63
C GLY A 192 9.86 -10.70 33.34
N ILE A 193 9.74 -9.46 32.85
CA ILE A 193 8.98 -9.14 31.63
C ILE A 193 9.96 -9.05 30.44
N PRO A 194 9.80 -9.87 29.39
CA PRO A 194 10.61 -9.80 28.19
C PRO A 194 10.45 -8.47 27.44
N LEU A 195 11.56 -7.89 26.99
CA LEU A 195 11.64 -6.67 26.18
C LEU A 195 12.08 -7.00 24.75
N LEU A 196 11.18 -6.75 23.78
CA LEU A 196 11.49 -6.73 22.35
C LEU A 196 11.79 -5.31 21.89
N VAL A 197 12.89 -5.14 21.17
CA VAL A 197 13.34 -3.85 20.67
C VAL A 197 13.36 -3.83 19.13
N ASP A 198 12.58 -2.93 18.52
CA ASP A 198 12.66 -2.63 17.09
C ASP A 198 13.81 -1.65 16.81
N GLY A 199 14.93 -2.20 16.35
CA GLY A 199 16.16 -1.50 16.01
C GLY A 199 16.27 -1.05 14.57
N SER A 200 15.19 -1.09 13.78
CA SER A 200 15.23 -0.83 12.33
C SER A 200 15.82 0.52 11.93
N GLN A 201 15.67 1.54 12.80
CA GLN A 201 16.22 2.88 12.61
C GLN A 201 17.37 3.19 13.58
N ALA A 202 17.85 2.23 14.35
CA ALA A 202 19.01 2.43 15.24
C ALA A 202 20.29 1.98 14.53
N VAL A 203 20.30 0.73 14.07
CA VAL A 203 21.49 0.10 13.49
C VAL A 203 22.09 0.81 12.27
N PRO A 204 21.35 1.60 11.45
CA PRO A 204 21.99 2.38 10.38
C PRO A 204 22.74 3.62 10.86
N HIS A 205 22.40 4.13 12.04
CA HIS A 205 22.81 5.46 12.51
C HIS A 205 23.88 5.42 13.61
N PHE A 206 23.93 4.35 14.40
CA PHE A 206 24.94 4.22 15.46
C PHE A 206 25.19 2.75 15.85
N PRO A 207 26.36 2.44 16.44
CA PRO A 207 26.66 1.11 16.95
C PRO A 207 25.66 0.64 18.01
N VAL A 208 25.33 -0.64 17.99
CA VAL A 208 24.40 -1.27 18.94
C VAL A 208 25.06 -2.49 19.55
N ASN A 209 24.97 -2.62 20.88
CA ASN A 209 25.33 -3.83 21.60
C ASN A 209 24.11 -4.36 22.38
N VAL A 210 23.54 -5.47 21.92
CA VAL A 210 22.31 -6.06 22.50
C VAL A 210 22.50 -6.60 23.91
N VAL A 211 23.71 -7.02 24.26
CA VAL A 211 24.05 -7.49 25.61
C VAL A 211 24.10 -6.31 26.57
N GLU A 212 24.75 -5.22 26.19
CA GLU A 212 24.80 -3.98 26.98
C GLU A 212 23.44 -3.31 27.11
N LEU A 213 22.63 -3.31 26.04
CA LEU A 213 21.25 -2.81 26.05
C LEU A 213 20.36 -3.62 27.01
N GLY A 214 20.68 -4.90 27.21
CA GLY A 214 19.95 -5.76 28.12
C GLY A 214 18.54 -6.16 27.67
N CYS A 215 18.20 -6.00 26.40
CA CYS A 215 16.94 -6.49 25.84
C CYS A 215 16.91 -8.02 25.71
N ASP A 216 15.72 -8.56 25.46
CA ASP A 216 15.48 -10.01 25.31
C ASP A 216 15.40 -10.43 23.84
N PHE A 217 14.86 -9.54 23.01
CA PHE A 217 14.83 -9.66 21.57
C PHE A 217 15.23 -8.33 20.93
N TYR A 218 15.98 -8.38 19.85
CA TYR A 218 16.35 -7.22 19.05
C TYR A 218 16.17 -7.54 17.57
N VAL A 219 15.44 -6.69 16.87
CA VAL A 219 15.07 -6.93 15.47
C VAL A 219 15.48 -5.76 14.59
N PHE A 220 15.93 -6.04 13.37
CA PHE A 220 16.23 -5.00 12.39
C PHE A 220 16.11 -5.53 10.96
N THR A 221 16.19 -4.62 9.99
CA THR A 221 16.07 -4.93 8.56
C THR A 221 17.28 -4.45 7.77
N GLY A 222 17.72 -5.25 6.81
CA GLY A 222 18.95 -4.98 6.05
C GLY A 222 18.81 -3.83 5.05
N HIS A 223 17.61 -3.58 4.50
CA HIS A 223 17.45 -2.56 3.46
C HIS A 223 17.63 -1.11 3.96
N LYS A 224 17.50 -0.90 5.28
CA LYS A 224 17.85 0.37 5.94
C LYS A 224 19.31 0.42 6.36
N LEU A 225 19.93 -0.74 6.58
CA LEU A 225 21.37 -0.90 6.85
C LEU A 225 22.17 -1.06 5.55
N PHE A 226 21.86 -0.26 4.53
CA PHE A 226 22.56 -0.21 3.24
C PHE A 226 22.64 -1.54 2.46
N GLY A 227 21.98 -2.60 2.94
CA GLY A 227 22.00 -3.95 2.39
C GLY A 227 20.83 -4.24 1.46
N PRO A 228 20.77 -5.48 0.93
CA PRO A 228 19.71 -5.92 0.03
C PRO A 228 18.31 -5.92 0.68
N THR A 229 17.28 -5.72 -0.14
CA THR A 229 15.89 -5.95 0.25
C THR A 229 15.63 -7.42 0.58
N GLY A 230 14.57 -7.70 1.36
CA GLY A 230 14.22 -9.08 1.74
C GLY A 230 15.20 -9.71 2.71
N THR A 231 15.90 -8.90 3.51
CA THR A 231 16.83 -9.34 4.55
C THR A 231 16.54 -8.62 5.87
N GLY A 232 16.79 -9.31 6.96
CA GLY A 232 16.65 -8.83 8.33
C GLY A 232 17.12 -9.88 9.31
N ALA A 233 17.09 -9.51 10.58
CA ALA A 233 17.50 -10.40 11.65
C ALA A 233 16.56 -10.29 12.85
N LEU A 234 16.42 -11.40 13.55
CA LEU A 234 15.92 -11.50 14.90
C LEU A 234 17.08 -12.02 15.75
N TRP A 235 17.61 -11.17 16.62
CA TRP A 235 18.39 -11.65 17.75
C TRP A 235 17.47 -11.91 18.93
N GLY A 236 17.70 -12.99 19.65
CA GLY A 236 17.09 -13.22 20.94
C GLY A 236 18.00 -14.05 21.83
N ARG A 237 17.89 -13.88 23.15
CA ARG A 237 18.63 -14.73 24.10
C ARG A 237 18.38 -16.20 23.76
N TYR A 238 19.44 -17.01 23.73
CA TYR A 238 19.36 -18.39 23.23
C TYR A 238 18.27 -19.20 23.95
N GLU A 239 18.16 -19.10 25.26
CA GLU A 239 17.16 -19.78 26.08
C GLU A 239 15.72 -19.39 25.70
N LEU A 240 15.50 -18.14 25.27
CA LEU A 240 14.19 -17.70 24.82
C LEU A 240 13.88 -18.29 23.44
N LEU A 241 14.83 -18.24 22.50
CA LEU A 241 14.69 -18.86 21.18
C LEU A 241 14.47 -20.38 21.28
N GLU A 242 15.18 -21.05 22.17
CA GLU A 242 15.06 -22.49 22.39
C GLU A 242 13.67 -22.86 22.92
N SER A 243 13.08 -21.98 23.74
CA SER A 243 11.73 -22.15 24.26
C SER A 243 10.63 -21.82 23.23
N MET A 244 10.97 -21.20 22.10
CA MET A 244 10.01 -20.82 21.07
C MET A 244 9.55 -22.02 20.23
N GLN A 245 8.25 -22.02 19.92
CA GLN A 245 7.62 -22.97 19.01
C GLN A 245 7.90 -22.58 17.55
N PRO A 246 8.05 -23.55 16.62
CA PRO A 246 8.19 -23.26 15.21
C PRO A 246 6.93 -22.55 14.66
N VAL A 247 7.13 -21.59 13.76
CA VAL A 247 6.05 -20.77 13.18
C VAL A 247 5.79 -21.13 11.72
N ILE A 248 6.86 -21.31 10.95
CA ILE A 248 6.80 -21.72 9.53
C ILE A 248 7.43 -23.11 9.46
N GLY A 249 6.70 -24.08 8.90
CA GLY A 249 7.17 -25.46 8.72
C GLY A 249 7.67 -25.73 7.30
N GLY A 250 8.73 -26.52 7.17
CA GLY A 250 9.30 -26.90 5.88
C GLY A 250 10.64 -27.63 6.03
N GLY A 251 11.39 -27.78 4.93
CA GLY A 251 12.78 -28.24 4.99
C GLY A 251 13.70 -27.25 5.72
N GLU A 252 14.96 -27.64 5.96
CA GLU A 252 16.01 -26.91 6.70
C GLU A 252 15.79 -26.72 8.21
N MET A 253 14.54 -26.65 8.67
CA MET A 253 14.17 -26.39 10.07
C MET A 253 13.94 -27.65 10.93
N ILE A 254 14.14 -28.83 10.34
CA ILE A 254 13.90 -30.15 10.95
C ILE A 254 15.21 -30.92 11.21
N GLU A 255 15.21 -31.78 12.23
CA GLU A 255 16.21 -32.84 12.41
C GLU A 255 15.76 -34.14 11.75
N SER A 256 14.48 -34.51 11.94
CA SER A 256 13.88 -35.68 11.31
C SER A 256 12.38 -35.50 11.11
N VAL A 257 11.84 -36.16 10.08
CA VAL A 257 10.43 -36.11 9.72
C VAL A 257 9.91 -37.53 9.43
N SER A 258 8.77 -37.88 10.00
CA SER A 258 8.00 -39.08 9.68
C SER A 258 6.51 -38.72 9.59
N PHE A 259 5.67 -39.65 9.12
CA PHE A 259 4.22 -39.44 9.13
C PHE A 259 3.62 -39.36 10.54
N ASP A 260 4.32 -39.91 11.54
CA ASP A 260 3.86 -39.92 12.94
C ASP A 260 4.31 -38.68 13.73
N GLY A 261 5.28 -37.92 13.23
CA GLY A 261 5.78 -36.72 13.92
C GLY A 261 7.02 -36.09 13.29
N THR A 262 7.39 -34.93 13.79
CA THR A 262 8.58 -34.17 13.36
C THR A 262 9.40 -33.75 14.55
N VAL A 263 10.72 -33.97 14.49
CA VAL A 263 11.69 -33.41 15.43
C VAL A 263 12.31 -32.19 14.78
N TYR A 264 12.23 -31.03 15.44
CA TYR A 264 12.72 -29.76 14.93
C TYR A 264 14.18 -29.50 15.30
N ALA A 265 14.92 -28.84 14.41
CA ALA A 265 16.27 -28.38 14.69
C ALA A 265 16.32 -27.39 15.87
N PRO A 266 17.48 -27.23 16.55
CA PRO A 266 17.69 -26.14 17.48
C PRO A 266 17.68 -24.79 16.76
N PRO A 267 17.46 -23.67 17.49
CA PRO A 267 17.71 -22.34 16.96
C PRO A 267 19.15 -22.19 16.46
N PRO A 268 19.39 -21.39 15.40
CA PRO A 268 18.42 -20.53 14.73
C PRO A 268 17.63 -21.26 13.62
N ARG A 269 18.11 -22.41 13.15
CA ARG A 269 17.56 -23.15 12.00
C ARG A 269 16.08 -23.50 12.15
N ARG A 270 15.60 -23.74 13.38
CA ARG A 270 14.17 -23.94 13.69
C ARG A 270 13.25 -22.87 13.05
N PHE A 271 13.75 -21.66 12.87
CA PHE A 271 12.99 -20.50 12.41
C PHE A 271 13.32 -20.08 10.98
N GLU A 272 14.12 -20.86 10.25
CA GLU A 272 14.60 -20.59 8.90
C GLU A 272 14.12 -21.67 7.92
N ALA A 273 12.79 -21.79 7.80
CA ALA A 273 12.17 -22.82 6.99
C ALA A 273 12.35 -22.57 5.49
N GLY A 274 12.73 -23.61 4.75
CA GLY A 274 12.92 -23.56 3.30
C GLY A 274 14.24 -22.92 2.86
N THR A 275 14.42 -22.78 1.55
CA THR A 275 15.64 -22.17 1.00
C THR A 275 15.68 -20.68 1.36
N PRO A 276 16.74 -20.19 2.04
CA PRO A 276 16.82 -18.81 2.48
C PRO A 276 17.20 -17.84 1.34
N ASN A 277 17.12 -16.54 1.60
CA ASN A 277 17.63 -15.50 0.70
C ASN A 277 19.17 -15.41 0.75
N ILE A 278 19.85 -16.44 0.23
CA ILE A 278 21.31 -16.62 0.39
C ILE A 278 22.08 -15.39 -0.11
N ALA A 279 21.89 -15.00 -1.36
CA ALA A 279 22.56 -13.85 -1.97
C ALA A 279 22.29 -12.55 -1.21
N GLY A 280 21.05 -12.37 -0.72
CA GLY A 280 20.68 -11.22 0.08
C GLY A 280 21.50 -11.12 1.37
N PHE A 281 21.68 -12.24 2.07
CA PHE A 281 22.48 -12.26 3.31
C PHE A 281 23.98 -12.10 3.05
N VAL A 282 24.49 -12.60 1.93
CA VAL A 282 25.87 -12.28 1.49
C VAL A 282 26.03 -10.77 1.27
N GLY A 283 25.06 -10.13 0.59
CA GLY A 283 25.07 -8.68 0.41
C GLY A 283 24.90 -7.90 1.72
N LEU A 284 24.10 -8.39 2.68
CA LEU A 284 23.96 -7.76 4.00
C LEU A 284 25.26 -7.86 4.80
N ALA A 285 25.95 -9.00 4.74
CA ALA A 285 27.27 -9.16 5.34
C ALA A 285 28.29 -8.18 4.75
N ALA A 286 28.26 -7.99 3.43
CA ALA A 286 29.09 -6.99 2.75
C ALA A 286 28.74 -5.55 3.20
N ALA A 287 27.46 -5.24 3.40
CA ALA A 287 27.02 -3.93 3.91
C ALA A 287 27.58 -3.65 5.30
N ILE A 288 27.48 -4.63 6.20
CA ILE A 288 28.01 -4.55 7.57
C ILE A 288 29.54 -4.44 7.55
N ALA A 289 30.20 -5.29 6.78
CA ALA A 289 31.66 -5.28 6.64
C ALA A 289 32.15 -3.91 6.16
N TRP A 290 31.52 -3.38 5.11
CA TRP A 290 31.80 -2.07 4.57
C TRP A 290 31.58 -0.96 5.60
N LEU A 291 30.46 -0.97 6.32
CA LEU A 291 30.14 0.04 7.34
C LEU A 291 31.18 0.01 8.48
N GLN A 292 31.62 -1.18 8.89
CA GLN A 292 32.63 -1.36 9.94
C GLN A 292 34.03 -0.86 9.53
N THR A 293 34.31 -0.72 8.24
CA THR A 293 35.54 -0.06 7.77
C THR A 293 35.48 1.47 7.83
N GLN A 294 34.30 2.04 8.06
CA GLN A 294 34.12 3.49 8.18
C GLN A 294 34.31 3.95 9.63
N ASP A 295 34.69 5.21 9.80
CA ASP A 295 34.70 5.85 11.12
C ASP A 295 33.27 6.20 11.53
N GLN A 296 32.61 5.26 12.22
CA GLN A 296 31.21 5.40 12.62
C GLN A 296 30.97 6.57 13.58
N ILE A 297 31.99 7.00 14.35
CA ILE A 297 31.88 8.17 15.22
C ILE A 297 31.80 9.44 14.36
N ALA A 298 32.68 9.56 13.37
CA ALA A 298 32.65 10.69 12.43
C ALA A 298 31.37 10.67 11.58
N LEU A 299 30.89 9.50 11.14
CA LEU A 299 29.62 9.40 10.40
C LEU A 299 28.44 9.88 11.25
N ARG A 300 28.37 9.46 12.51
CA ARG A 300 27.31 9.91 13.42
C ARG A 300 27.38 11.42 13.67
N ALA A 301 28.57 11.96 13.94
CA ALA A 301 28.75 13.39 14.12
C ALA A 301 28.37 14.22 12.87
N HIS A 302 28.65 13.69 11.68
CA HIS A 302 28.23 14.29 10.42
C HIS A 302 26.70 14.26 10.25
N GLU A 303 26.06 13.13 10.55
CA GLU A 303 24.61 13.00 10.56
C GLU A 303 23.93 13.98 11.54
N ASP A 304 24.48 14.13 12.74
CA ASP A 304 24.00 15.09 13.74
C ASP A 304 24.11 16.53 13.22
N ALA A 305 25.26 16.89 12.64
CA ALA A 305 25.47 18.22 12.06
C ALA A 305 24.49 18.52 10.91
N LEU A 306 24.21 17.53 10.05
CA LEU A 306 23.21 17.65 9.00
C LEU A 306 21.79 17.80 9.54
N GLY A 307 21.44 16.99 10.56
CA GLY A 307 20.16 17.06 11.25
C GLY A 307 19.91 18.43 11.86
N GLU A 308 20.88 18.97 12.59
CA GLU A 308 20.81 20.30 13.19
C GLU A 308 20.72 21.41 12.14
N ARG A 309 21.53 21.32 11.06
CA ARG A 309 21.44 22.28 9.94
C ARG A 309 20.05 22.28 9.30
N LEU A 310 19.50 21.09 9.03
CA LEU A 310 18.17 20.94 8.45
C LEU A 310 17.11 21.52 9.38
N ARG A 311 17.14 21.21 10.68
CA ARG A 311 16.17 21.75 11.66
C ARG A 311 16.30 23.25 11.81
N ALA A 312 17.51 23.81 11.87
CA ALA A 312 17.73 25.25 11.93
C ALA A 312 17.15 25.96 10.70
N GLY A 313 17.41 25.43 9.50
CA GLY A 313 16.85 25.95 8.26
C GLY A 313 15.32 25.88 8.21
N LEU A 314 14.75 24.72 8.57
CA LEU A 314 13.30 24.52 8.61
C LEU A 314 12.60 25.39 9.67
N SER A 315 13.27 25.73 10.77
CA SER A 315 12.71 26.60 11.82
C SER A 315 12.42 28.02 11.32
N SER A 316 13.08 28.43 10.22
CA SER A 316 12.87 29.74 9.59
C SER A 316 11.73 29.72 8.55
N VAL A 317 11.14 28.56 8.26
CA VAL A 317 10.08 28.42 7.25
C VAL A 317 8.73 28.84 7.84
N PRO A 318 8.06 29.88 7.30
CA PRO A 318 6.78 30.34 7.84
C PRO A 318 5.68 29.28 7.73
N GLY A 319 4.91 29.13 8.82
CA GLY A 319 3.83 28.14 8.91
C GLY A 319 4.32 26.70 9.12
N LEU A 320 5.62 26.47 9.28
CA LEU A 320 6.15 25.14 9.54
C LEU A 320 5.92 24.74 11.00
N ARG A 321 5.44 23.51 11.20
CA ARG A 321 5.34 22.83 12.49
C ARG A 321 6.12 21.53 12.43
N PHE A 322 7.11 21.38 13.32
CA PHE A 322 7.78 20.11 13.54
C PHE A 322 6.86 19.11 14.23
N ILE A 323 7.00 17.84 13.86
CA ILE A 323 6.36 16.72 14.53
C ILE A 323 7.44 16.00 15.34
N GLY A 324 7.51 16.35 16.63
CA GLY A 324 8.57 15.93 17.54
C GLY A 324 9.74 16.92 17.65
N SER A 325 10.15 17.18 18.89
CA SER A 325 11.23 18.07 19.31
C SER A 325 12.13 17.47 20.40
N ALA A 326 12.04 16.18 20.73
CA ALA A 326 12.93 15.49 21.67
C ALA A 326 14.41 15.68 21.33
N SER A 327 15.25 16.06 22.31
CA SER A 327 16.65 16.45 22.05
C SER A 327 17.50 15.33 21.46
N ASP A 328 17.37 14.10 21.98
CA ASP A 328 18.14 12.94 21.53
C ASP A 328 17.44 12.26 20.35
N ARG A 329 18.03 12.42 19.16
CA ARG A 329 17.43 11.98 17.90
C ARG A 329 18.45 11.64 16.83
N VAL A 330 18.02 10.88 15.82
CA VAL A 330 18.72 10.72 14.52
C VAL A 330 18.22 11.79 13.52
N PRO A 331 18.86 12.01 12.35
CA PRO A 331 18.47 13.07 11.41
C PRO A 331 17.23 12.70 10.56
N VAL A 332 16.13 12.39 11.24
CA VAL A 332 14.79 12.18 10.69
C VAL A 332 13.92 13.34 11.15
N VAL A 333 13.48 14.16 10.20
CA VAL A 333 12.70 15.37 10.48
C VAL A 333 11.34 15.28 9.79
N SER A 334 10.30 15.06 10.59
CA SER A 334 8.91 15.15 10.15
C SER A 334 8.35 16.53 10.43
N PHE A 335 7.62 17.09 9.46
CA PHE A 335 7.03 18.42 9.58
C PHE A 335 5.73 18.53 8.76
N THR A 336 4.97 19.55 9.09
CA THR A 336 3.82 20.04 8.33
C THR A 336 4.02 21.53 8.04
N ILE A 337 3.43 22.04 6.97
CA ILE A 337 3.43 23.46 6.67
C ILE A 337 1.98 23.88 6.51
N GLU A 338 1.57 24.95 7.21
CA GLU A 338 0.23 25.50 7.10
C GLU A 338 -0.17 25.70 5.64
N HIS A 339 -1.36 25.19 5.29
CA HIS A 339 -1.93 25.30 3.96
C HIS A 339 -1.15 24.62 2.82
N ALA A 340 -0.19 23.76 3.12
CA ALA A 340 0.48 22.91 2.14
C ALA A 340 0.28 21.43 2.50
N HIS A 341 -0.41 20.68 1.65
CA HIS A 341 -0.59 19.25 1.88
C HIS A 341 0.75 18.53 1.68
N ALA A 342 1.07 17.57 2.57
CA ALA A 342 2.36 16.88 2.54
C ALA A 342 2.64 16.18 1.20
N THR A 343 1.60 15.66 0.55
CA THR A 343 1.71 15.03 -0.78
C THR A 343 2.10 16.04 -1.85
N ASP A 344 1.51 17.23 -1.85
CA ASP A 344 1.83 18.27 -2.84
C ASP A 344 3.27 18.74 -2.68
N LEU A 345 3.72 18.93 -1.42
CA LEU A 345 5.12 19.23 -1.11
C LEU A 345 6.05 18.15 -1.69
N ALA A 346 5.76 16.87 -1.45
CA ALA A 346 6.60 15.78 -1.93
C ALA A 346 6.66 15.69 -3.46
N VAL A 347 5.52 15.85 -4.15
CA VAL A 347 5.45 15.82 -5.63
C VAL A 347 6.22 16.98 -6.23
N LEU A 348 6.05 18.20 -5.70
CA LEU A 348 6.73 19.38 -6.23
C LEU A 348 8.23 19.38 -5.92
N LEU A 349 8.64 18.84 -4.77
CA LEU A 349 10.05 18.61 -4.45
C LEU A 349 10.68 17.54 -5.34
N ASP A 350 9.94 16.48 -5.70
CA ASP A 350 10.42 15.48 -6.66
C ASP A 350 10.76 16.12 -8.00
N LEU A 351 9.93 17.04 -8.51
CA LEU A 351 10.22 17.84 -9.72
C LEU A 351 11.48 18.73 -9.59
N GLU A 352 11.94 19.00 -8.37
CA GLU A 352 13.22 19.66 -8.07
C GLU A 352 14.40 18.67 -7.91
N GLY A 353 14.17 17.38 -8.15
CA GLY A 353 15.13 16.30 -7.99
C GLY A 353 15.30 15.82 -6.54
N ILE A 354 14.38 16.21 -5.64
CA ILE A 354 14.49 15.97 -4.20
C ILE A 354 13.46 14.92 -3.76
N ALA A 355 13.96 13.76 -3.35
CA ALA A 355 13.13 12.69 -2.80
C ALA A 355 12.91 12.89 -1.29
N VAL A 356 11.66 13.18 -0.91
CA VAL A 356 11.17 13.14 0.48
C VAL A 356 9.95 12.23 0.57
N ARG A 357 9.56 11.82 1.77
CA ARG A 357 8.35 11.03 1.99
C ARG A 357 7.18 11.89 2.44
N SER A 358 6.00 11.61 1.92
CA SER A 358 4.74 12.11 2.48
C SER A 358 3.83 10.96 2.93
N GLY A 359 2.94 11.24 3.88
CA GLY A 359 1.91 10.33 4.34
C GLY A 359 1.98 10.06 5.84
N GLN A 360 1.60 8.84 6.23
CA GLN A 360 1.48 8.44 7.63
C GLN A 360 2.63 7.55 8.12
N HIS A 361 3.60 7.25 7.26
CA HIS A 361 4.86 6.56 7.58
C HIS A 361 4.69 5.25 8.34
N CYS A 362 3.59 4.54 8.10
CA CYS A 362 3.21 3.33 8.84
C CYS A 362 3.21 3.54 10.37
N ALA A 363 2.77 4.71 10.84
CA ALA A 363 2.69 5.11 12.23
C ALA A 363 1.39 5.90 12.49
N HIS A 364 0.25 5.37 12.02
CA HIS A 364 -1.04 6.06 12.07
C HIS A 364 -1.44 6.54 13.49
N PRO A 365 -1.30 5.72 14.55
CA PRO A 365 -1.65 6.16 15.91
C PRO A 365 -0.81 7.34 16.38
N LEU A 366 0.46 7.41 15.98
CA LEU A 366 1.35 8.52 16.30
C LEU A 366 0.87 9.82 15.67
N LEU A 367 0.54 9.80 14.37
CA LEU A 367 0.02 10.99 13.69
C LEU A 367 -1.34 11.43 14.24
N GLN A 368 -2.19 10.49 14.62
CA GLN A 368 -3.44 10.77 15.32
C GLN A 368 -3.19 11.50 16.65
N ARG A 369 -2.19 11.07 17.44
CA ARG A 369 -1.78 11.75 18.69
C ARG A 369 -1.28 13.18 18.45
N PHE A 370 -0.63 13.45 17.32
CA PHE A 370 -0.21 14.80 16.93
C PHE A 370 -1.29 15.63 16.22
N GLY A 371 -2.47 15.06 15.99
CA GLY A 371 -3.61 15.74 15.37
C GLY A 371 -3.43 16.03 13.87
N VAL A 372 -2.63 15.25 13.16
CA VAL A 372 -2.29 15.48 11.75
C VAL A 372 -2.67 14.29 10.87
N GLY A 373 -3.21 14.55 9.67
CA GLY A 373 -3.58 13.50 8.71
C GLY A 373 -2.39 12.88 7.98
N ALA A 374 -1.36 13.69 7.69
CA ALA A 374 -0.12 13.31 7.01
C ALA A 374 1.00 14.30 7.36
N THR A 375 2.26 13.88 7.21
CA THR A 375 3.44 14.74 7.35
C THR A 375 4.37 14.58 6.16
N ALA A 376 5.15 15.62 5.86
CA ALA A 376 6.36 15.47 5.05
C ALA A 376 7.49 15.00 5.98
N ARG A 377 8.38 14.15 5.47
CA ARG A 377 9.53 13.63 6.21
C ARG A 377 10.76 13.66 5.33
N ALA A 378 11.75 14.42 5.78
CA ALA A 378 13.11 14.39 5.27
C ALA A 378 13.96 13.55 6.24
N SER A 379 14.55 12.47 5.75
CA SER A 379 15.38 11.55 6.52
C SER A 379 16.73 11.38 5.84
N LEU A 380 17.77 11.80 6.53
CA LEU A 380 19.12 11.88 5.99
C LEU A 380 19.92 10.64 6.42
N ALA A 381 21.01 10.38 5.70
CA ALA A 381 22.06 9.44 6.07
C ALA A 381 23.42 10.13 5.89
N PHE A 382 24.49 9.53 6.39
CA PHE A 382 25.83 10.09 6.33
C PHE A 382 26.35 10.40 4.91
N TYR A 383 25.80 9.79 3.86
CA TYR A 383 26.17 10.11 2.47
C TYR A 383 25.57 11.43 1.97
N ASN A 384 24.65 12.03 2.73
CA ASN A 384 24.10 13.34 2.41
C ASN A 384 25.08 14.47 2.75
N THR A 385 24.83 15.67 2.24
CA THR A 385 25.74 16.82 2.40
C THR A 385 25.02 18.09 2.85
N SER A 386 25.78 19.03 3.41
CA SER A 386 25.24 20.36 3.79
C SER A 386 24.72 21.14 2.59
N ASP A 387 25.36 20.99 1.42
CA ASP A 387 24.89 21.59 0.16
C ASP A 387 23.52 21.03 -0.26
N GLU A 388 23.30 19.72 -0.10
CA GLU A 388 21.98 19.13 -0.35
C GLU A 388 20.92 19.68 0.61
N VAL A 389 21.27 19.90 1.88
CA VAL A 389 20.37 20.52 2.86
C VAL A 389 20.02 21.95 2.44
N ASP A 390 21.01 22.74 2.01
CA ASP A 390 20.80 24.12 1.56
C ASP A 390 19.92 24.18 0.31
N ARG A 391 20.21 23.34 -0.68
CA ARG A 391 19.42 23.24 -1.91
C ARG A 391 18.01 22.77 -1.63
N PHE A 392 17.83 21.85 -0.68
CA PHE A 392 16.52 21.44 -0.20
C PHE A 392 15.74 22.61 0.40
N LEU A 393 16.35 23.42 1.26
CA LEU A 393 15.69 24.58 1.88
C LEU A 393 15.28 25.62 0.83
N VAL A 394 16.12 25.89 -0.16
CA VAL A 394 15.79 26.78 -1.28
C VAL A 394 14.61 26.23 -2.09
N ALA A 395 14.65 24.94 -2.44
CA ALA A 395 13.56 24.30 -3.18
C ALA A 395 12.25 24.28 -2.38
N LEU A 396 12.31 24.02 -1.08
CA LEU A 396 11.14 24.03 -0.21
C LEU A 396 10.48 25.42 -0.16
N ASP A 397 11.26 26.50 -0.06
CA ASP A 397 10.72 27.85 -0.07
C ASP A 397 10.07 28.20 -1.42
N LYS A 398 10.72 27.80 -2.54
CA LYS A 398 10.14 27.92 -3.88
C LYS A 398 8.80 27.19 -4.00
N VAL A 399 8.75 25.91 -3.60
CA VAL A 399 7.54 25.07 -3.64
C VAL A 399 6.43 25.66 -2.77
N ARG A 400 6.76 26.12 -1.57
CA ARG A 400 5.82 26.81 -0.68
C ARG A 400 5.25 28.08 -1.33
N GLY A 401 6.10 28.87 -1.98
CA GLY A 401 5.68 30.06 -2.73
C GLY A 401 4.72 29.73 -3.88
N MET A 402 4.99 28.66 -4.64
CA MET A 402 4.12 28.19 -5.72
C MET A 402 2.74 27.75 -5.20
N LEU A 403 2.69 26.99 -4.09
CA LEU A 403 1.44 26.56 -3.48
C LEU A 403 0.64 27.75 -2.92
N ALA A 404 1.31 28.71 -2.29
CA ALA A 404 0.67 29.94 -1.82
C ALA A 404 0.09 30.76 -2.97
N ALA A 405 0.82 30.91 -4.09
CA ALA A 405 0.35 31.61 -5.28
C ALA A 405 -0.84 30.92 -5.94
N ALA A 406 -0.78 29.59 -6.11
CA ALA A 406 -1.85 28.80 -6.70
C ALA A 406 -3.14 28.88 -5.85
N ARG A 407 -3.01 28.88 -4.51
CA ARG A 407 -4.14 29.11 -3.61
C ARG A 407 -4.71 30.52 -3.74
N ASN A 408 -3.86 31.55 -3.76
CA ASN A 408 -4.32 32.94 -3.95
C ASN A 408 -5.02 33.14 -5.31
N ALA A 409 -4.66 32.34 -6.31
CA ALA A 409 -5.32 32.30 -7.62
C ALA A 409 -6.58 31.42 -7.67
N GLY A 410 -6.99 30.79 -6.56
CA GLY A 410 -8.17 29.91 -6.49
C GLY A 410 -8.01 28.56 -7.20
N LEU A 411 -6.78 28.17 -7.56
CA LEU A 411 -6.47 26.91 -8.25
C LEU A 411 -6.33 25.72 -7.28
N ILE A 412 -6.25 26.00 -5.98
CA ILE A 412 -6.20 25.02 -4.90
C ILE A 412 -7.25 25.44 -3.87
N GLY A 413 -8.21 24.56 -3.57
CA GLY A 413 -9.33 24.85 -2.67
C GLY A 413 -8.89 25.16 -1.23
N GLU A 414 -9.68 25.96 -0.52
CA GLU A 414 -9.45 26.22 0.90
C GLU A 414 -9.55 24.92 1.72
N MET A 415 -8.51 24.62 2.51
CA MET A 415 -8.62 23.59 3.55
C MET A 415 -9.53 24.12 4.65
N GLY A 416 -10.70 23.50 4.82
CA GLY A 416 -11.61 23.75 5.92
C GLY A 416 -10.87 23.64 7.25
N ARG A 417 -11.00 24.65 8.12
CA ARG A 417 -10.56 24.57 9.51
C ARG A 417 -11.22 23.36 10.19
N PRO A 418 -10.54 22.70 11.15
CA PRO A 418 -11.27 21.85 12.08
C PRO A 418 -12.35 22.70 12.77
N HIS A 419 -13.54 22.14 12.93
CA HIS A 419 -14.68 22.77 13.58
C HIS A 419 -14.30 23.39 14.94
N ASP A 420 -14.11 24.71 14.98
CA ASP A 420 -14.19 25.50 16.22
C ASP A 420 -15.67 25.64 16.57
N GLY A 421 -16.19 24.63 17.29
CA GLY A 421 -17.61 24.47 17.56
C GLY A 421 -17.93 24.09 19.01
N GLU A 422 -17.09 24.46 19.98
CA GLU A 422 -17.49 24.43 21.40
C GLU A 422 -17.08 25.74 22.08
N ARG A 423 -18.06 26.64 22.27
CA ARG A 423 -17.98 27.70 23.27
C ARG A 423 -18.72 27.26 24.54
N PRO A 424 -18.24 27.66 25.72
CA PRO A 424 -18.65 27.07 27.00
C PRO A 424 -20.08 27.46 27.40
N LEU A 425 -20.79 26.50 27.98
CA LEU A 425 -22.12 26.63 28.57
C LEU A 425 -22.12 27.67 29.70
N GLY A 426 -22.78 28.81 29.45
CA GLY A 426 -23.25 29.76 30.45
C GLY A 426 -24.71 29.49 30.82
N SER A 427 -24.99 29.54 32.11
CA SER A 427 -26.25 29.20 32.78
C SER A 427 -27.41 30.18 32.49
N SER A 428 -28.64 29.63 32.42
CA SER A 428 -29.87 30.08 33.12
C SER A 428 -31.17 29.97 32.29
N GLY A 429 -32.19 29.33 32.89
CA GLY A 429 -33.61 29.68 32.67
C GLY A 429 -34.46 28.72 31.79
N PRO A 430 -35.68 28.31 32.23
CA PRO A 430 -36.36 27.11 31.74
C PRO A 430 -37.49 27.38 30.73
N ARG A 431 -37.76 26.44 29.80
CA ARG A 431 -39.03 26.31 29.06
C ARG A 431 -39.10 24.97 28.27
N PRO A 432 -40.29 24.50 27.86
CA PRO A 432 -40.99 23.41 28.53
C PRO A 432 -41.08 22.11 27.71
N ALA A 433 -41.52 21.06 28.39
CA ALA A 433 -41.64 19.69 27.92
C ALA A 433 -42.55 19.53 26.67
N LEU A 434 -42.03 18.83 25.67
CA LEU A 434 -42.82 18.12 24.67
C LEU A 434 -42.41 16.65 24.64
N ARG A 435 -43.35 15.80 25.06
CA ARG A 435 -43.31 14.34 24.93
C ARG A 435 -43.46 13.97 23.45
N GLY A 436 -42.57 13.11 22.96
CA GLY A 436 -42.69 12.43 21.67
C GLY A 436 -41.75 11.23 21.63
N LYS A 437 -42.30 10.04 21.39
CA LYS A 437 -41.68 8.75 21.64
C LYS A 437 -40.65 8.32 20.57
N SER A 438 -39.59 7.69 21.09
CA SER A 438 -38.88 6.49 20.60
C SER A 438 -37.92 6.52 19.41
N CYS A 439 -36.81 5.80 19.64
CA CYS A 439 -35.87 5.16 18.72
C CYS A 439 -34.74 6.00 18.11
N LEU A 440 -33.69 6.22 18.91
CA LEU A 440 -32.30 6.24 18.43
C LEU A 440 -31.45 5.33 19.31
N VAL A 441 -31.38 4.06 18.92
CA VAL A 441 -30.31 3.15 19.32
C VAL A 441 -29.14 3.43 18.37
N ALA A 442 -28.09 4.08 18.87
CA ALA A 442 -26.81 4.12 18.17
C ALA A 442 -26.11 2.76 18.34
N PRO A 443 -25.71 2.04 17.28
CA PRO A 443 -24.79 0.95 17.46
C PRO A 443 -23.38 1.52 17.60
N ARG A 444 -22.79 1.30 18.78
CA ARG A 444 -21.34 1.16 18.95
C ARG A 444 -20.86 0.08 17.97
N ALA A 445 -19.89 0.39 17.12
CA ALA A 445 -19.15 -0.62 16.37
C ALA A 445 -17.66 -0.23 16.28
N SER A 446 -16.90 -0.78 17.21
CA SER A 446 -15.49 -1.11 17.04
C SER A 446 -15.34 -2.15 15.91
N ALA A 447 -14.56 -1.88 14.86
CA ALA A 447 -14.10 -2.92 13.94
C ALA A 447 -12.75 -2.59 13.29
N LYS A 448 -11.76 -3.36 13.74
CA LYS A 448 -10.42 -3.64 13.21
C LYS A 448 -10.28 -3.55 11.67
N LEU A 449 -9.33 -2.74 11.19
CA LEU A 449 -8.70 -2.90 9.87
C LEU A 449 -7.61 -3.97 9.98
N ARG A 450 -7.99 -5.24 9.80
CA ARG A 450 -7.07 -6.29 9.35
C ARG A 450 -6.85 -6.11 7.85
N GLY A 451 -5.75 -6.64 7.30
CA GLY A 451 -5.64 -6.86 5.85
C GLY A 451 -6.94 -7.46 5.32
N SER A 452 -7.32 -7.15 4.09
CA SER A 452 -8.61 -7.48 3.45
C SER A 452 -8.94 -8.99 3.54
N PHE A 453 -9.34 -9.42 4.72
CA PHE A 453 -10.11 -10.61 4.93
C PHE A 453 -11.51 -10.21 4.53
N PHE A 454 -11.83 -10.55 3.29
CA PHE A 454 -13.18 -10.62 2.77
C PHE A 454 -14.13 -11.12 3.86
N ASP A 455 -15.30 -10.49 3.99
CA ASP A 455 -16.37 -11.04 4.80
C ASP A 455 -17.12 -12.10 3.95
N PRO A 456 -16.91 -13.42 4.16
CA PRO A 456 -17.70 -14.46 3.50
C PRO A 456 -19.21 -14.37 3.84
N GLY A 457 -19.58 -13.53 4.81
CA GLY A 457 -20.95 -13.20 5.17
C GLY A 457 -21.68 -12.27 4.19
N CYS A 458 -20.99 -11.57 3.28
CA CYS A 458 -21.61 -10.67 2.31
C CYS A 458 -22.62 -11.42 1.39
N PRO A 459 -23.90 -11.03 1.32
CA PRO A 459 -24.95 -11.80 0.62
C PRO A 459 -24.65 -12.11 -0.86
N SER A 460 -23.93 -11.22 -1.56
CA SER A 460 -23.49 -11.41 -2.94
C SER A 460 -22.24 -12.28 -3.08
N MET A 461 -21.31 -12.27 -2.11
CA MET A 461 -20.13 -13.16 -2.04
C MET A 461 -20.50 -14.61 -1.65
N ARG A 462 -21.73 -14.86 -1.17
CA ARG A 462 -22.26 -16.23 -1.01
C ARG A 462 -22.59 -16.90 -2.35
N LYS A 463 -22.53 -16.18 -3.47
CA LYS A 463 -22.76 -16.72 -4.81
C LYS A 463 -21.43 -17.25 -5.37
N PRO A 464 -21.29 -18.57 -5.61
CA PRO A 464 -20.05 -19.15 -6.10
C PRO A 464 -19.51 -18.48 -7.37
N ALA A 465 -20.40 -18.07 -8.29
CA ALA A 465 -20.02 -17.42 -9.54
C ALA A 465 -19.30 -16.06 -9.33
N VAL A 466 -19.73 -15.24 -8.36
CA VAL A 466 -19.05 -13.97 -8.06
C VAL A 466 -17.65 -14.22 -7.53
N ASN A 467 -17.48 -15.22 -6.65
CA ASN A 467 -16.17 -15.55 -6.10
C ASN A 467 -15.21 -16.02 -7.20
N ILE A 468 -15.68 -16.84 -8.13
CA ILE A 468 -14.90 -17.27 -9.30
C ILE A 468 -14.53 -16.07 -10.16
N ALA A 469 -15.47 -15.16 -10.44
CA ALA A 469 -15.19 -13.94 -11.21
C ALA A 469 -14.17 -13.03 -10.51
N VAL A 470 -14.29 -12.85 -9.18
CA VAL A 470 -13.34 -12.08 -8.37
C VAL A 470 -11.94 -12.69 -8.43
N GLN A 471 -11.85 -14.02 -8.29
CA GLN A 471 -10.58 -14.74 -8.37
C GLN A 471 -9.95 -14.62 -9.77
N ALA A 472 -10.75 -14.80 -10.83
CA ALA A 472 -10.33 -14.65 -12.20
C ALA A 472 -9.83 -13.22 -12.49
N ALA A 473 -10.58 -12.21 -12.08
CA ALA A 473 -10.23 -10.80 -12.26
C ALA A 473 -8.91 -10.43 -11.55
N ARG A 474 -8.69 -10.92 -10.33
CA ARG A 474 -7.44 -10.66 -9.58
C ARG A 474 -6.22 -11.32 -10.23
N ARG A 475 -6.38 -12.54 -10.76
CA ARG A 475 -5.30 -13.24 -11.48
C ARG A 475 -4.95 -12.53 -12.78
N ALA A 476 -5.96 -12.14 -13.57
CA ALA A 476 -5.77 -11.31 -14.75
C ALA A 476 -5.11 -9.96 -14.41
N GLY A 477 -5.58 -9.28 -13.37
CA GLY A 477 -4.98 -8.01 -12.95
C GLY A 477 -3.54 -8.12 -12.46
N THR A 478 -3.11 -9.29 -11.95
CA THR A 478 -1.69 -9.55 -11.65
C THR A 478 -0.85 -9.58 -12.94
N ILE A 479 -1.40 -10.11 -14.04
CA ILE A 479 -0.75 -10.09 -15.36
C ILE A 479 -0.66 -8.64 -15.85
N ILE A 480 -1.74 -7.86 -15.75
CA ILE A 480 -1.76 -6.43 -16.11
C ILE A 480 -0.71 -5.64 -15.33
N GLN A 481 -0.64 -5.78 -13.99
CA GLN A 481 0.35 -5.10 -13.15
C GLN A 481 1.79 -5.42 -13.57
N ARG A 482 2.09 -6.68 -13.88
CA ARG A 482 3.43 -7.09 -14.31
C ARG A 482 3.80 -6.54 -15.68
N SER A 483 2.81 -6.41 -16.57
CA SER A 483 3.02 -5.98 -17.95
C SER A 483 3.09 -4.45 -18.08
N ILE A 484 2.31 -3.69 -17.30
CA ILE A 484 2.30 -2.22 -17.37
C ILE A 484 3.65 -1.60 -16.95
N HIS A 485 4.32 -2.19 -15.95
CA HIS A 485 5.66 -1.77 -15.53
C HIS A 485 6.78 -2.15 -16.52
N ARG A 486 6.49 -3.03 -17.48
CA ARG A 486 7.43 -3.43 -18.56
C ARG A 486 7.19 -2.65 -19.85
N ALA A 487 5.99 -2.13 -20.07
CA ALA A 487 5.66 -1.33 -21.26
C ALA A 487 6.56 -0.08 -21.39
N ASP A 488 6.92 0.56 -20.27
CA ASP A 488 7.86 1.70 -20.25
C ASP A 488 9.31 1.32 -20.58
N ALA A 489 9.68 0.04 -20.47
CA ALA A 489 11.03 -0.48 -20.70
C ALA A 489 11.28 -0.97 -22.13
N ILE A 490 10.24 -1.09 -22.96
CA ILE A 490 10.34 -1.56 -24.35
C ILE A 490 10.58 -0.35 -25.27
N ALA A 491 11.85 -0.04 -25.50
CA ALA A 491 12.27 0.96 -26.48
C ALA A 491 12.32 0.38 -27.90
N VAL A 492 11.18 0.08 -28.53
CA VAL A 492 11.14 -0.32 -29.96
C VAL A 492 9.79 0.13 -30.56
N THR A 493 9.80 0.52 -31.84
CA THR A 493 8.69 1.01 -32.70
C THR A 493 7.24 0.71 -32.29
N GLU A 494 6.28 1.59 -32.61
CA GLU A 494 4.83 1.45 -32.33
C GLU A 494 4.29 0.01 -32.50
N LYS A 495 4.72 -0.69 -33.58
CA LYS A 495 4.38 -2.09 -33.88
C LYS A 495 4.74 -3.10 -32.76
N SER A 496 5.91 -2.96 -32.14
CA SER A 496 6.35 -3.88 -31.07
C SER A 496 5.68 -3.63 -29.72
N GLN A 497 5.18 -2.42 -29.47
CA GLN A 497 4.37 -2.09 -28.30
C GLN A 497 2.95 -2.67 -28.46
N TYR A 498 2.40 -2.60 -29.68
CA TYR A 498 1.14 -3.27 -30.04
C TYR A 498 1.22 -4.79 -29.89
N ASP A 499 2.31 -5.42 -30.36
CA ASP A 499 2.51 -6.87 -30.22
C ASP A 499 2.57 -7.30 -28.74
N PHE A 500 3.30 -6.56 -27.89
CA PHE A 500 3.41 -6.85 -26.44
C PHE A 500 2.09 -6.70 -25.68
N VAL A 501 1.29 -5.68 -26.01
CA VAL A 501 0.00 -5.46 -25.36
C VAL A 501 -1.02 -6.53 -25.77
N THR A 502 -0.99 -6.93 -27.05
CA THR A 502 -1.78 -8.05 -27.54
C THR A 502 -1.45 -9.34 -26.78
N ASP A 503 -0.19 -9.56 -26.41
CA ASP A 503 0.20 -10.71 -25.59
C ASP A 503 -0.32 -10.63 -24.15
N ALA A 504 -0.25 -9.44 -23.52
CA ALA A 504 -0.75 -9.24 -22.17
C ALA A 504 -2.27 -9.47 -22.10
N ASP A 505 -3.00 -9.00 -23.10
CA ASP A 505 -4.44 -9.12 -23.21
C ASP A 505 -4.88 -10.59 -23.39
N LYS A 506 -4.24 -11.30 -24.32
CA LYS A 506 -4.46 -12.75 -24.53
C LYS A 506 -4.11 -13.59 -23.31
N LEU A 507 -3.02 -13.27 -22.60
CA LEU A 507 -2.63 -13.99 -21.39
C LEU A 507 -3.64 -13.76 -20.26
N ALA A 508 -4.11 -12.52 -20.10
CA ALA A 508 -5.15 -12.20 -19.14
C ALA A 508 -6.47 -12.94 -19.47
N GLU A 509 -6.90 -12.93 -20.73
CA GLU A 509 -8.11 -13.65 -21.17
C GLU A 509 -7.99 -15.16 -20.92
N GLN A 510 -6.85 -15.77 -21.28
CA GLN A 510 -6.60 -17.19 -21.05
C GLN A 510 -6.68 -17.57 -19.56
N GLU A 511 -6.15 -16.73 -18.67
CA GLU A 511 -6.22 -16.99 -17.22
C GLU A 511 -7.65 -16.84 -16.71
N ILE A 512 -8.42 -15.85 -17.19
CA ILE A 512 -9.85 -15.70 -16.85
C ILE A 512 -10.63 -16.94 -17.27
N ILE A 513 -10.49 -17.36 -18.54
CA ILE A 513 -11.16 -18.54 -19.08
C ILE A 513 -10.78 -19.79 -18.31
N ARG A 514 -9.50 -19.95 -17.98
CA ARG A 514 -8.99 -21.08 -17.20
C ARG A 514 -9.66 -21.17 -15.82
N GLU A 515 -9.75 -20.06 -15.11
CA GLU A 515 -10.39 -20.03 -13.79
C GLU A 515 -11.89 -20.28 -13.86
N ILE A 516 -12.58 -19.70 -14.85
CA ILE A 516 -14.01 -19.94 -15.07
C ILE A 516 -14.25 -21.42 -15.41
N ARG A 517 -13.50 -22.00 -16.35
CA ARG A 517 -13.70 -23.39 -16.78
C ARG A 517 -13.39 -24.43 -15.70
N LYS A 518 -12.54 -24.10 -14.72
CA LYS A 518 -12.33 -24.98 -13.55
C LYS A 518 -13.61 -25.20 -12.74
N ALA A 519 -14.44 -24.17 -12.62
CA ALA A 519 -15.69 -24.25 -11.87
C ALA A 519 -16.91 -24.52 -12.75
N TYR A 520 -16.87 -24.04 -14.00
CA TYR A 520 -18.00 -24.03 -14.94
C TYR A 520 -17.56 -24.44 -16.35
N PRO A 521 -17.17 -25.71 -16.56
CA PRO A 521 -16.62 -26.17 -17.84
C PRO A 521 -17.61 -26.06 -19.01
N GLU A 522 -18.92 -26.17 -18.71
CA GLU A 522 -20.01 -26.16 -19.71
C GLU A 522 -20.59 -24.76 -19.99
N HIS A 523 -20.08 -23.71 -19.33
CA HIS A 523 -20.55 -22.35 -19.59
C HIS A 523 -19.86 -21.78 -20.84
N ALA A 524 -20.61 -21.01 -21.62
CA ALA A 524 -20.06 -20.33 -22.79
C ALA A 524 -19.21 -19.12 -22.34
N ILE A 525 -18.23 -18.76 -23.16
CA ILE A 525 -17.42 -17.54 -22.99
C ILE A 525 -17.76 -16.59 -24.14
N TRP A 526 -17.84 -15.31 -23.85
CA TRP A 526 -17.92 -14.23 -24.82
C TRP A 526 -16.86 -13.18 -24.46
N GLY A 527 -15.67 -13.34 -25.02
CA GLY A 527 -14.53 -12.46 -24.76
C GLY A 527 -14.28 -11.45 -25.87
N GLU A 528 -13.60 -10.35 -25.54
CA GLU A 528 -13.13 -9.37 -26.52
C GLU A 528 -12.19 -9.99 -27.57
N GLU A 529 -11.22 -10.78 -27.12
CA GLU A 529 -10.17 -11.36 -27.98
C GLU A 529 -10.64 -12.64 -28.66
N SER A 530 -11.34 -13.50 -27.91
CA SER A 530 -11.73 -14.83 -28.37
C SER A 530 -13.10 -14.89 -29.06
N GLY A 531 -13.89 -13.82 -29.00
CA GLY A 531 -15.27 -13.83 -29.44
C GLY A 531 -16.13 -14.80 -28.63
N ARG A 532 -17.19 -15.35 -29.25
CA ARG A 532 -18.09 -16.28 -28.57
C ARG A 532 -17.64 -17.72 -28.74
N ILE A 533 -17.34 -18.39 -27.63
CA ILE A 533 -16.94 -19.79 -27.54
C ILE A 533 -17.99 -20.58 -26.76
N GLY A 534 -18.49 -21.65 -27.39
CA GLY A 534 -19.47 -22.55 -26.80
C GLY A 534 -20.91 -22.06 -26.93
N ASN A 535 -21.85 -22.97 -26.66
CA ASN A 535 -23.28 -22.69 -26.67
C ASN A 535 -23.89 -23.16 -25.35
N SER A 536 -24.30 -22.21 -24.52
CA SER A 536 -24.87 -22.47 -23.20
C SER A 536 -25.81 -21.33 -22.84
N ARG A 537 -26.82 -21.63 -22.01
CA ARG A 537 -27.67 -20.59 -21.42
C ARG A 537 -26.90 -19.69 -20.47
N TYR A 538 -25.79 -20.18 -19.91
CA TYR A 538 -24.86 -19.42 -19.09
C TYR A 538 -23.69 -18.91 -19.94
N VAL A 539 -23.52 -17.60 -20.00
CA VAL A 539 -22.47 -16.94 -20.80
C VAL A 539 -21.66 -16.02 -19.91
N TRP A 540 -20.34 -16.21 -19.88
CA TRP A 540 -19.42 -15.28 -19.24
C TRP A 540 -18.93 -14.26 -20.25
N VAL A 541 -19.29 -12.99 -20.06
CA VAL A 541 -18.85 -11.88 -20.91
C VAL A 541 -17.60 -11.26 -20.27
N ILE A 542 -16.49 -11.23 -20.99
CA ILE A 542 -15.19 -10.86 -20.41
C ILE A 542 -14.46 -9.83 -21.27
N ASP A 543 -13.94 -8.80 -20.60
CA ASP A 543 -12.92 -7.90 -21.13
C ASP A 543 -11.67 -8.07 -20.25
N PRO A 544 -10.59 -8.65 -20.77
CA PRO A 544 -9.36 -8.82 -20.02
C PRO A 544 -8.68 -7.49 -19.65
N ILE A 545 -8.73 -6.46 -20.51
CA ILE A 545 -8.14 -5.13 -20.28
C ILE A 545 -9.01 -4.04 -20.92
N ASP A 546 -10.07 -3.64 -20.21
CA ASP A 546 -10.86 -2.47 -20.59
C ASP A 546 -10.02 -1.21 -20.37
N GLY A 547 -9.96 -0.36 -21.39
CA GLY A 547 -9.02 0.75 -21.46
C GLY A 547 -7.63 0.35 -21.97
N THR A 548 -7.53 -0.61 -22.89
CA THR A 548 -6.29 -1.04 -23.55
C THR A 548 -5.41 0.13 -24.01
N SER A 549 -6.01 1.22 -24.52
CA SER A 549 -5.29 2.43 -24.93
C SER A 549 -4.56 3.14 -23.79
N ASN A 550 -5.13 3.11 -22.59
CA ASN A 550 -4.50 3.64 -21.38
C ASN A 550 -3.36 2.70 -20.94
N PHE A 551 -3.65 1.40 -20.90
CA PHE A 551 -2.66 0.38 -20.57
C PHE A 551 -1.41 0.46 -21.47
N MET A 552 -1.59 0.61 -22.79
CA MET A 552 -0.49 0.77 -23.75
C MET A 552 0.46 1.91 -23.39
N ARG A 553 -0.05 2.97 -22.75
CA ARG A 553 0.70 4.21 -22.47
C ARG A 553 1.09 4.35 -21.00
N GLY A 554 0.98 3.27 -20.22
CA GLY A 554 1.26 3.30 -18.79
C GLY A 554 0.27 4.15 -17.98
N ASN A 555 -0.88 4.54 -18.55
CA ASN A 555 -1.91 5.26 -17.82
C ASN A 555 -2.67 4.27 -16.92
N PRO A 556 -2.73 4.51 -15.59
CA PRO A 556 -3.25 3.54 -14.63
C PRO A 556 -4.78 3.39 -14.65
N HIS A 557 -5.50 3.98 -15.60
CA HIS A 557 -6.95 3.87 -15.72
C HIS A 557 -7.35 2.76 -16.70
N CYS A 558 -7.20 1.51 -16.27
CA CYS A 558 -7.67 0.31 -16.98
C CYS A 558 -8.25 -0.70 -15.98
N SER A 559 -9.06 -1.65 -16.45
CA SER A 559 -9.70 -2.63 -15.56
C SER A 559 -9.90 -3.99 -16.21
N VAL A 560 -10.14 -5.01 -15.38
CA VAL A 560 -10.68 -6.30 -15.83
C VAL A 560 -12.19 -6.28 -15.64
N SER A 561 -12.97 -6.58 -16.68
CA SER A 561 -14.44 -6.67 -16.63
C SER A 561 -14.90 -8.10 -16.84
N ILE A 562 -15.72 -8.63 -15.92
CA ILE A 562 -16.28 -9.99 -16.00
C ILE A 562 -17.76 -9.94 -15.60
N ALA A 563 -18.64 -10.36 -16.49
CA ALA A 563 -20.06 -10.55 -16.21
C ALA A 563 -20.50 -11.99 -16.47
N MET A 564 -21.49 -12.46 -15.71
CA MET A 564 -22.15 -13.75 -15.96
C MET A 564 -23.61 -13.49 -16.31
N MET A 565 -24.02 -13.99 -17.47
CA MET A 565 -25.37 -13.92 -17.98
C MET A 565 -26.04 -15.29 -17.95
N GLU A 566 -27.33 -15.32 -17.62
CA GLU A 566 -28.20 -16.49 -17.73
C GLU A 566 -29.39 -16.11 -18.60
N ASP A 567 -29.61 -16.83 -19.70
CA ASP A 567 -30.71 -16.60 -20.65
C ASP A 567 -30.79 -15.14 -21.14
N GLY A 568 -29.63 -14.55 -21.44
CA GLY A 568 -29.53 -13.16 -21.91
C GLY A 568 -29.62 -12.10 -20.81
N VAL A 569 -29.80 -12.49 -19.55
CA VAL A 569 -29.92 -11.58 -18.41
C VAL A 569 -28.64 -11.57 -17.58
N ILE A 570 -28.08 -10.38 -17.33
CA ILE A 570 -26.89 -10.22 -16.49
C ILE A 570 -27.24 -10.55 -15.03
N GLN A 571 -26.60 -11.58 -14.47
CA GLN A 571 -26.81 -12.07 -13.11
C GLN A 571 -25.73 -11.57 -12.15
N HIS A 572 -24.47 -11.57 -12.59
CA HIS A 572 -23.31 -11.19 -11.82
C HIS A 572 -22.38 -10.29 -12.63
N GLY A 573 -21.68 -9.39 -11.95
CA GLY A 573 -20.73 -8.47 -12.57
C GLY A 573 -19.59 -8.15 -11.61
N VAL A 574 -18.37 -8.16 -12.13
CA VAL A 574 -17.13 -7.81 -11.43
C VAL A 574 -16.33 -6.87 -12.32
N VAL A 575 -15.88 -5.75 -11.75
CA VAL A 575 -14.90 -4.85 -12.37
C VAL A 575 -13.74 -4.71 -11.39
N TYR A 576 -12.52 -4.95 -11.85
CA TYR A 576 -11.33 -4.86 -11.01
C TYR A 576 -10.37 -3.80 -11.56
N ASP A 577 -10.07 -2.77 -10.77
CA ASP A 577 -8.97 -1.83 -11.03
C ASP A 577 -7.70 -2.40 -10.38
N PRO A 578 -6.77 -2.97 -11.18
CA PRO A 578 -5.55 -3.55 -10.65
C PRO A 578 -4.55 -2.50 -10.15
N MET A 579 -4.67 -1.23 -10.57
CA MET A 579 -3.72 -0.18 -10.17
C MET A 579 -4.04 0.37 -8.78
N ARG A 580 -5.32 0.38 -8.39
CA ARG A 580 -5.79 0.82 -7.07
C ARG A 580 -6.11 -0.31 -6.11
N ASP A 581 -6.03 -1.57 -6.56
CA ASP A 581 -6.52 -2.74 -5.83
C ASP A 581 -7.98 -2.57 -5.36
N GLU A 582 -8.82 -2.15 -6.30
CA GLU A 582 -10.25 -1.93 -6.06
C GLU A 582 -11.07 -2.93 -6.84
N ILE A 583 -11.82 -3.77 -6.13
CA ILE A 583 -12.74 -4.72 -6.73
C ILE A 583 -14.19 -4.31 -6.49
N PHE A 584 -14.88 -4.08 -7.59
CA PHE A 584 -16.30 -3.79 -7.63
C PHE A 584 -17.04 -5.06 -8.02
N TYR A 585 -18.09 -5.41 -7.29
CA TYR A 585 -18.91 -6.56 -7.65
C TYR A 585 -20.39 -6.37 -7.29
N ALA A 586 -21.25 -7.01 -8.07
CA ALA A 586 -22.69 -7.03 -7.85
C ALA A 586 -23.29 -8.38 -8.25
N SER A 587 -24.42 -8.70 -7.62
CA SER A 587 -25.33 -9.75 -8.09
C SER A 587 -26.73 -9.17 -8.15
N LYS A 588 -27.51 -9.59 -9.15
CA LYS A 588 -28.88 -9.14 -9.33
C LYS A 588 -29.69 -9.32 -8.04
N GLY A 589 -30.25 -8.22 -7.53
CA GLY A 589 -31.04 -8.15 -6.30
C GLY A 589 -30.24 -8.19 -4.98
N ALA A 590 -28.90 -8.20 -5.01
CA ALA A 590 -28.06 -8.31 -3.82
C ALA A 590 -27.31 -7.00 -3.47
N GLY A 591 -27.42 -5.98 -4.31
CA GLY A 591 -26.67 -4.74 -4.19
C GLY A 591 -25.26 -4.81 -4.79
N ALA A 592 -24.64 -3.64 -4.92
CA ALA A 592 -23.27 -3.47 -5.39
C ALA A 592 -22.30 -3.18 -4.24
N TYR A 593 -21.05 -3.62 -4.40
CA TYR A 593 -20.01 -3.55 -3.38
C TYR A 593 -18.67 -3.11 -4.00
N LEU A 594 -17.87 -2.39 -3.21
CA LEU A 594 -16.47 -2.06 -3.47
C LEU A 594 -15.65 -2.57 -2.27
N ASN A 595 -14.74 -3.52 -2.48
CA ASN A 595 -13.92 -4.11 -1.41
C ASN A 595 -14.78 -4.46 -0.16
N ASP A 596 -15.90 -5.15 -0.40
CA ASP A 596 -16.91 -5.59 0.58
C ASP A 596 -17.74 -4.50 1.25
N ARG A 597 -17.52 -3.23 0.91
CA ARG A 597 -18.38 -2.13 1.35
C ARG A 597 -19.50 -1.91 0.35
N ARG A 598 -20.75 -1.90 0.84
CA ARG A 598 -21.90 -1.59 -0.01
C ARG A 598 -21.78 -0.16 -0.56
N ILE A 599 -21.97 -0.01 -1.86
CA ILE A 599 -21.87 1.27 -2.56
C ILE A 599 -23.24 1.73 -3.08
N ARG A 600 -23.34 3.02 -3.37
CA ARG A 600 -24.52 3.65 -3.99
C ARG A 600 -24.08 4.72 -4.97
N VAL A 601 -24.89 4.94 -6.00
CA VAL A 601 -24.75 6.10 -6.88
C VAL A 601 -24.86 7.40 -6.09
N SER A 602 -24.28 8.48 -6.61
CA SER A 602 -24.31 9.78 -5.94
C SER A 602 -25.75 10.28 -5.70
N PRO A 603 -26.00 11.11 -4.67
CA PRO A 603 -27.32 11.69 -4.40
C PRO A 603 -27.64 12.94 -5.25
N ARG A 604 -26.85 13.22 -6.29
CA ARG A 604 -26.96 14.43 -7.13
C ARG A 604 -28.36 14.60 -7.72
N LEU A 605 -28.91 15.82 -7.70
CA LEU A 605 -30.31 16.08 -8.09
C LEU A 605 -30.52 16.47 -9.57
N GLY A 606 -29.47 16.52 -10.38
CA GLY A 606 -29.52 16.93 -11.79
C GLY A 606 -28.11 17.22 -12.33
N LEU A 607 -28.01 17.88 -13.48
CA LEU A 607 -26.71 18.25 -14.06
C LEU A 607 -25.94 19.34 -13.29
N PRO A 608 -26.57 20.37 -12.68
CA PRO A 608 -25.83 21.36 -11.91
C PRO A 608 -24.94 20.76 -10.80
N GLY A 609 -23.63 21.02 -10.88
CA GLY A 609 -22.65 20.46 -9.96
C GLY A 609 -22.24 19.01 -10.27
N ALA A 610 -22.72 18.42 -11.37
CA ALA A 610 -22.47 17.02 -11.70
C ALA A 610 -21.12 16.84 -12.43
N LEU A 611 -20.35 15.83 -12.01
CA LEU A 611 -19.16 15.35 -12.72
C LEU A 611 -19.54 14.19 -13.63
N ILE A 612 -19.50 14.41 -14.94
CA ILE A 612 -19.93 13.43 -15.95
C ILE A 612 -18.71 12.81 -16.64
N ALA A 613 -18.68 11.50 -16.85
CA ALA A 613 -17.66 10.85 -17.68
C ALA A 613 -18.18 10.46 -19.06
N THR A 614 -17.27 10.30 -20.02
CA THR A 614 -17.58 9.78 -21.36
C THR A 614 -16.33 9.19 -22.01
N GLY A 615 -16.51 8.27 -22.95
CA GLY A 615 -15.47 7.94 -23.94
C GLY A 615 -15.80 8.49 -25.33
N PHE A 616 -14.79 8.45 -26.21
CA PHE A 616 -14.92 8.93 -27.57
C PHE A 616 -14.85 7.77 -28.55
N PRO A 617 -15.76 7.68 -29.52
CA PRO A 617 -15.81 6.55 -30.43
C PRO A 617 -14.65 6.65 -31.44
N PHE A 618 -13.52 6.01 -31.14
CA PHE A 618 -12.36 5.97 -32.04
C PHE A 618 -12.70 5.28 -33.38
N ARG A 619 -13.56 4.25 -33.34
CA ARG A 619 -13.98 3.45 -34.50
C ARG A 619 -15.13 4.09 -35.30
N GLN A 620 -15.81 5.10 -34.76
CA GLN A 620 -16.95 5.76 -35.43
C GLN A 620 -16.73 7.27 -35.54
N ARG A 621 -15.61 7.68 -36.17
CA ARG A 621 -15.25 9.10 -36.37
C ARG A 621 -16.36 9.94 -36.99
N ALA A 622 -17.22 9.34 -37.84
CA ALA A 622 -18.40 10.01 -38.40
C ALA A 622 -19.37 10.55 -37.33
N ARG A 623 -19.38 9.98 -36.12
CA ARG A 623 -20.20 10.42 -34.98
C ARG A 623 -19.52 11.45 -34.09
N PHE A 624 -18.25 11.76 -34.32
CA PHE A 624 -17.47 12.70 -33.49
C PHE A 624 -18.14 14.08 -33.40
N ALA A 625 -18.63 14.61 -34.52
CA ALA A 625 -19.34 15.90 -34.53
C ALA A 625 -20.62 15.88 -33.68
N THR A 626 -21.35 14.77 -33.68
CA THR A 626 -22.54 14.59 -32.81
C THR A 626 -22.14 14.46 -31.35
N GLN A 627 -21.09 13.70 -31.05
CA GLN A 627 -20.54 13.56 -29.71
C GLN A 627 -20.09 14.91 -29.13
N MET A 628 -19.43 15.76 -29.92
CA MET A 628 -19.01 17.09 -29.47
C MET A 628 -20.20 18.02 -29.20
N ARG A 629 -21.28 17.92 -29.99
CA ARG A 629 -22.52 18.64 -29.70
C ARG A 629 -23.14 18.18 -28.37
N ILE A 630 -23.11 16.89 -28.10
CA ILE A 630 -23.59 16.32 -26.83
C ILE A 630 -22.73 16.78 -25.66
N VAL A 631 -21.40 16.66 -25.76
CA VAL A 631 -20.44 17.12 -24.75
C VAL A 631 -20.68 18.59 -24.42
N LYS A 632 -20.81 19.43 -25.45
CA LYS A 632 -21.15 20.85 -25.27
C LYS A 632 -22.48 21.03 -24.52
N SER A 633 -23.53 20.36 -24.97
CA SER A 633 -24.88 20.43 -24.37
C SER A 633 -24.90 20.01 -22.89
N LEU A 634 -24.08 19.02 -22.51
CA LEU A 634 -23.97 18.59 -21.12
C LEU A 634 -23.14 19.56 -20.28
N LEU A 635 -22.01 20.06 -20.79
CA LEU A 635 -21.15 21.03 -20.09
C LEU A 635 -21.80 22.41 -19.89
N GLU A 636 -22.89 22.71 -20.59
CA GLU A 636 -23.69 23.92 -20.31
C GLU A 636 -24.34 23.89 -18.91
N ASP A 637 -24.64 22.70 -18.37
CA ASP A 637 -25.26 22.53 -17.05
C ASP A 637 -24.41 21.73 -16.05
N ALA A 638 -23.57 20.81 -16.53
CA ALA A 638 -22.68 20.00 -15.71
C ALA A 638 -21.50 20.83 -15.19
N GLU A 639 -20.96 20.46 -14.03
CA GLU A 639 -19.79 21.16 -13.48
C GLU A 639 -18.55 20.88 -14.31
N ASP A 640 -18.34 19.62 -14.68
CA ASP A 640 -17.14 19.20 -15.39
C ASP A 640 -17.35 17.85 -16.08
N LEU A 641 -16.46 17.54 -17.01
CA LEU A 641 -16.47 16.30 -17.77
C LEU A 641 -15.12 15.58 -17.71
N ARG A 642 -15.14 14.24 -17.59
CA ARG A 642 -13.96 13.38 -17.62
C ARG A 642 -13.99 12.47 -18.85
N ARG A 643 -12.84 12.34 -19.51
CA ARG A 643 -12.58 11.27 -20.48
C ARG A 643 -11.43 10.43 -19.93
N THR A 644 -11.79 9.38 -19.21
CA THR A 644 -10.86 8.55 -18.44
C THR A 644 -10.46 7.31 -19.21
N GLY A 645 -11.35 6.72 -20.03
CA GLY A 645 -10.97 5.82 -21.12
C GLY A 645 -11.03 4.32 -20.82
N SER A 646 -11.74 3.93 -19.76
CA SER A 646 -12.14 2.54 -19.45
C SER A 646 -13.62 2.59 -19.07
N ALA A 647 -14.49 2.10 -19.96
CA ALA A 647 -15.94 2.21 -19.81
C ALA A 647 -16.46 1.45 -18.58
N ALA A 648 -15.96 0.23 -18.35
CA ALA A 648 -16.34 -0.61 -17.23
C ALA A 648 -15.95 0.04 -15.90
N LEU A 649 -14.76 0.64 -15.82
CA LEU A 649 -14.29 1.34 -14.63
C LEU A 649 -15.04 2.65 -14.39
N ASP A 650 -15.36 3.40 -15.44
CA ASP A 650 -16.14 4.63 -15.32
C ASP A 650 -17.57 4.33 -14.84
N LEU A 651 -18.18 3.25 -15.31
CA LEU A 651 -19.46 2.75 -14.78
C LEU A 651 -19.35 2.31 -13.32
N ALA A 652 -18.26 1.64 -12.91
CA ALA A 652 -18.02 1.30 -11.52
C ALA A 652 -17.87 2.55 -10.63
N TYR A 653 -17.25 3.61 -11.15
CA TYR A 653 -17.14 4.91 -10.48
C TYR A 653 -18.48 5.63 -10.36
N VAL A 654 -19.37 5.52 -11.35
CA VAL A 654 -20.77 5.95 -11.21
C VAL A 654 -21.47 5.16 -10.10
N ALA A 655 -21.29 3.84 -10.07
CA ALA A 655 -21.91 2.96 -9.07
C ALA A 655 -21.48 3.28 -7.62
N CYS A 656 -20.28 3.83 -7.41
CA CYS A 656 -19.80 4.26 -6.08
C CYS A 656 -19.90 5.77 -5.82
N GLY A 657 -20.46 6.53 -6.76
CA GLY A 657 -20.68 7.97 -6.63
C GLY A 657 -19.43 8.84 -6.76
N ARG A 658 -18.33 8.30 -7.32
CA ARG A 658 -17.15 9.09 -7.73
C ARG A 658 -17.41 9.91 -8.98
N LEU A 659 -18.32 9.42 -9.82
CA LEU A 659 -18.89 10.12 -10.96
C LEU A 659 -20.40 10.20 -10.76
N ASP A 660 -21.00 11.30 -11.21
CA ASP A 660 -22.45 11.49 -11.12
C ASP A 660 -23.19 10.84 -12.29
N GLY A 661 -22.52 10.73 -13.43
CA GLY A 661 -23.05 10.04 -14.61
C GLY A 661 -21.98 9.70 -15.64
N TYR A 662 -22.33 8.84 -16.58
CA TYR A 662 -21.47 8.41 -17.68
C TYR A 662 -22.28 8.23 -18.96
N PHE A 663 -21.70 8.50 -20.14
CA PHE A 663 -22.33 8.17 -21.42
C PHE A 663 -21.31 7.84 -22.51
N GLU A 664 -21.64 6.92 -23.42
CA GLU A 664 -20.79 6.59 -24.57
C GLU A 664 -21.56 5.95 -25.73
N TYR A 665 -21.03 6.07 -26.95
CA TYR A 665 -21.56 5.46 -28.17
C TYR A 665 -20.85 4.15 -28.50
N GLY A 666 -21.64 3.15 -28.92
CA GLY A 666 -21.12 1.95 -29.58
C GLY A 666 -20.18 1.11 -28.72
N LEU A 667 -20.42 1.08 -27.40
CA LEU A 667 -19.77 0.14 -26.49
C LEU A 667 -20.13 -1.30 -26.86
N MET A 668 -19.19 -2.20 -26.65
CA MET A 668 -19.39 -3.62 -26.81
C MET A 668 -19.98 -4.23 -25.53
N PRO A 669 -20.61 -5.41 -25.61
CA PRO A 669 -21.22 -6.06 -24.45
C PRO A 669 -20.26 -6.27 -23.26
N TRP A 670 -18.97 -6.54 -23.51
CA TRP A 670 -17.95 -6.73 -22.49
C TRP A 670 -17.54 -5.43 -21.75
N ASP A 671 -17.61 -4.29 -22.45
CA ASP A 671 -17.40 -2.96 -21.86
C ASP A 671 -18.52 -2.57 -20.88
N MET A 672 -19.75 -3.06 -21.13
CA MET A 672 -20.96 -2.59 -20.46
C MET A 672 -21.47 -3.53 -19.37
N ALA A 673 -21.43 -4.85 -19.58
CA ALA A 673 -22.26 -5.79 -18.83
C ALA A 673 -22.01 -5.73 -17.30
N ALA A 674 -20.75 -5.79 -16.88
CA ALA A 674 -20.40 -5.78 -15.45
C ALA A 674 -20.70 -4.41 -14.81
N GLY A 675 -20.25 -3.32 -15.46
CA GLY A 675 -20.48 -1.94 -15.02
C GLY A 675 -21.95 -1.58 -14.92
N ALA A 676 -22.77 -1.97 -15.90
CA ALA A 676 -24.20 -1.70 -15.90
C ALA A 676 -24.92 -2.40 -14.74
N LEU A 677 -24.56 -3.65 -14.41
CA LEU A 677 -25.11 -4.33 -13.25
C LEU A 677 -24.72 -3.60 -11.95
N LEU A 678 -23.45 -3.18 -11.82
CA LEU A 678 -22.99 -2.41 -10.66
C LEU A 678 -23.82 -1.14 -10.45
N VAL A 679 -24.06 -0.36 -11.51
CA VAL A 679 -24.88 0.87 -11.43
C VAL A 679 -26.31 0.56 -10.99
N ARG A 680 -26.97 -0.44 -11.59
CA ARG A 680 -28.36 -0.80 -11.24
C ARG A 680 -28.45 -1.26 -9.78
N GLU A 681 -27.54 -2.11 -9.34
CA GLU A 681 -27.51 -2.65 -7.97
C GLU A 681 -27.06 -1.62 -6.92
N ALA A 682 -26.37 -0.56 -7.33
CA ALA A 682 -26.07 0.62 -6.52
C ALA A 682 -27.24 1.61 -6.39
N GLY A 683 -28.39 1.33 -7.04
CA GLY A 683 -29.58 2.19 -7.04
C GLY A 683 -29.61 3.25 -8.14
N GLY A 684 -28.76 3.11 -9.16
CA GLY A 684 -28.78 3.91 -10.38
C GLY A 684 -29.66 3.32 -11.48
N VAL A 685 -29.63 3.97 -12.64
CA VAL A 685 -30.26 3.50 -13.87
C VAL A 685 -29.24 3.48 -15.01
N VAL A 686 -29.48 2.59 -15.97
CA VAL A 686 -28.71 2.47 -17.21
C VAL A 686 -29.73 2.52 -18.35
N LEU A 687 -29.57 3.50 -19.24
CA LEU A 687 -30.53 3.82 -20.30
C LEU A 687 -29.79 4.00 -21.63
N ASP A 688 -30.52 3.88 -22.73
CA ASP A 688 -30.08 4.39 -24.03
C ASP A 688 -30.34 5.90 -24.16
N PHE A 689 -29.84 6.51 -25.24
CA PHE A 689 -29.94 7.97 -25.46
C PHE A 689 -31.36 8.48 -25.69
N ASP A 690 -32.33 7.60 -25.94
CA ASP A 690 -33.75 7.93 -26.01
C ASP A 690 -34.46 7.80 -24.66
N GLY A 691 -33.77 7.28 -23.64
CA GLY A 691 -34.27 6.97 -22.31
C GLY A 691 -34.85 5.56 -22.16
N GLY A 692 -34.63 4.68 -23.13
CA GLY A 692 -35.09 3.29 -23.13
C GLY A 692 -34.08 2.30 -22.53
N GLU A 693 -34.43 1.02 -22.52
CA GLU A 693 -33.59 -0.07 -22.00
C GLU A 693 -32.81 -0.83 -23.10
N THR A 694 -32.77 -0.31 -24.34
CA THR A 694 -32.15 -1.02 -25.49
C THR A 694 -30.63 -0.82 -25.58
N TRP A 695 -30.01 -0.21 -24.57
CA TRP A 695 -28.59 0.14 -24.49
C TRP A 695 -27.65 -1.05 -24.77
N PHE A 696 -28.02 -2.26 -24.35
CA PHE A 696 -27.21 -3.46 -24.53
C PHE A 696 -27.16 -3.93 -25.98
N ASP A 697 -28.23 -3.73 -26.75
CA ASP A 697 -28.34 -4.22 -28.13
C ASP A 697 -27.52 -3.41 -29.13
N HIS A 698 -27.30 -2.13 -28.83
CA HIS A 698 -26.69 -1.20 -29.78
C HIS A 698 -25.52 -0.39 -29.22
N GLY A 699 -25.16 -0.61 -27.95
CA GLY A 699 -23.97 -0.03 -27.33
C GLY A 699 -24.02 1.46 -27.02
N ASN A 700 -25.18 2.13 -27.16
CA ASN A 700 -25.29 3.52 -26.72
C ASN A 700 -25.84 3.50 -25.30
N LEU A 701 -25.03 3.92 -24.35
CA LEU A 701 -25.31 3.76 -22.95
C LEU A 701 -25.15 5.11 -22.27
N LEU A 702 -26.09 5.46 -21.40
CA LEU A 702 -25.89 6.43 -20.34
C LEU A 702 -26.23 5.81 -18.98
N ALA A 703 -25.58 6.29 -17.94
CA ALA A 703 -25.73 5.78 -16.58
C ALA A 703 -25.65 6.93 -15.57
N GLY A 704 -26.33 6.77 -14.45
CA GLY A 704 -26.34 7.71 -13.34
C GLY A 704 -27.44 7.37 -12.35
N ASN A 705 -27.65 8.20 -11.34
CA ASN A 705 -28.90 8.14 -10.60
C ASN A 705 -30.07 8.61 -11.49
N ILE A 706 -31.31 8.34 -11.09
CA ILE A 706 -32.50 8.65 -11.91
C ILE A 706 -32.60 10.13 -12.32
N LYS A 707 -32.14 11.06 -11.48
CA LYS A 707 -32.23 12.51 -11.74
C LYS A 707 -31.17 12.96 -12.74
N VAL A 708 -29.92 12.53 -12.54
CA VAL A 708 -28.82 12.82 -13.46
C VAL A 708 -29.07 12.16 -14.81
N ALA A 709 -29.46 10.89 -14.84
CA ALA A 709 -29.74 10.17 -16.08
C ALA A 709 -30.90 10.80 -16.88
N ALA A 710 -32.00 11.20 -16.21
CA ALA A 710 -33.09 11.88 -16.89
C ALA A 710 -32.67 13.24 -17.47
N ALA A 711 -31.86 14.01 -16.74
CA ALA A 711 -31.33 15.28 -17.23
C ALA A 711 -30.35 15.08 -18.40
N MET A 712 -29.51 14.04 -18.36
CA MET A 712 -28.65 13.65 -19.47
C MET A 712 -29.46 13.27 -20.71
N VAL A 713 -30.50 12.44 -20.58
CA VAL A 713 -31.40 12.08 -21.70
C VAL A 713 -32.00 13.34 -22.33
N ALA A 714 -32.49 14.29 -21.52
CA ALA A 714 -33.08 15.53 -22.03
C ALA A 714 -32.09 16.36 -22.88
N ARG A 715 -30.79 16.35 -22.53
CA ARG A 715 -29.73 17.05 -23.26
C ARG A 715 -29.18 16.27 -24.46
N ILE A 716 -29.19 14.94 -24.40
CA ILE A 716 -28.62 14.05 -25.42
C ILE A 716 -29.62 13.75 -26.54
N LYS A 717 -30.86 13.42 -26.19
CA LYS A 717 -31.90 12.95 -27.12
C LYS A 717 -32.14 13.87 -28.33
N PRO A 718 -32.18 15.22 -28.19
CA PRO A 718 -32.37 16.11 -29.34
C PRO A 718 -31.20 16.09 -30.34
N LEU A 719 -30.02 15.65 -29.89
CA LEU A 719 -28.76 15.70 -30.64
C LEU A 719 -28.38 14.33 -31.22
N ALA A 720 -28.74 13.25 -30.54
CA ALA A 720 -28.64 11.89 -31.03
C ALA A 720 -29.67 11.71 -32.16
N GLY A 721 -29.24 11.81 -33.43
CA GLY A 721 -30.14 11.83 -34.58
C GLY A 721 -31.14 10.65 -34.62
N LYS A 722 -32.34 10.89 -35.17
CA LYS A 722 -33.39 9.87 -35.34
C LYS A 722 -32.87 8.67 -36.15
N ARG A 723 -33.07 7.45 -35.66
CA ARG A 723 -32.77 6.22 -36.42
C ARG A 723 -33.57 6.17 -37.72
N LYS A 724 -32.90 5.87 -38.84
CA LYS A 724 -33.47 5.01 -39.88
C LYS A 724 -33.44 3.59 -39.33
N VAL A 725 -34.60 2.95 -39.24
CA VAL A 725 -34.72 1.51 -38.99
C VAL A 725 -34.19 0.82 -40.25
N ALA A 726 -33.00 0.22 -40.17
CA ALA A 726 -32.53 -0.69 -41.21
C ALA A 726 -33.06 -2.09 -40.87
N ALA A 727 -33.71 -2.69 -41.86
CA ALA A 727 -34.33 -4.00 -41.83
C ALA A 727 -33.33 -5.12 -41.53
N GLY A 728 -33.85 -6.26 -41.06
CA GLY A 728 -33.09 -7.44 -40.66
C GLY A 728 -32.27 -8.10 -41.77
N PRO A 729 -31.47 -9.11 -41.43
CA PRO A 729 -30.54 -9.75 -42.35
C PRO A 729 -31.28 -10.79 -43.18
N ASP A 730 -31.74 -10.41 -44.36
CA ASP A 730 -31.95 -11.31 -45.49
C ASP A 730 -32.06 -10.48 -46.79
N GLU A 731 -31.60 -11.06 -47.90
CA GLU A 731 -31.55 -10.53 -49.28
C GLU A 731 -30.23 -9.89 -49.77
N ALA A 732 -29.29 -10.78 -50.11
CA ALA A 732 -28.68 -10.97 -51.44
C ALA A 732 -28.08 -9.77 -52.21
N ALA A 733 -26.75 -9.80 -52.41
CA ALA A 733 -26.05 -10.10 -53.67
C ALA A 733 -24.57 -9.69 -53.59
#